data_AF-A0A7W7H2N1-F1
#
_entry.id   AF-A0A7W7H2N1-F1
#
_cell.length_a   1.000
_cell.length_b   1.000
_cell.length_c   1.000
_cell.angle_alpha   90.00
_cell.angle_beta   90.00
_cell.angle_gamma   90.00
#
_symmetry.space_group_name_H-M   'P 1'
#
loop_
_entity.id
_entity.type
_entity.pdbx_description
1 polymer ?
#
loop_
_entity_poly.entity_id
_entity_poly.type
_entity_poly.pdbx_seq_one_letter_code
_entity_poly.pdbx_strand_id
1 'polypeptide(L)'
;MAEADAGAGRAISRPRPHVLALPAAGIARFALLAVALLVAGAFSGTWFHLLVGGERYEANVVACQADARTATRDLPGPLAAIARVAREDWCQAGEERRRAAFMLGGVLLTAAGAAVIVLAGPAVRERRRRLRPANPASPAARYAARLAAEMGLRRPPRVRIGRLDQKDAYSYGRPGAYRIALPKALLVARVENPAVFDAVLRHELAHLRHGDVAWSRLATSIWYLLAPMMTAPVVVALAGPGRSLLPEYLWRAAALAVAVEMVVAATLRDREFDADLSAAGRDRVEAVASALGSAPHTGGRWHVRGPLARHPVRERRLAVLRHPELATRVTFADGMMAGFLAATAGPLLVELVFTGLAGSGRQSWAYVAAALAAGLLLGAVAGLALLRAAVVGRAAGIRFPVARVALGVGIGVPLGQVVSLAGAGTGRLAGLDDPLWLLATAGFAVGATVLCAATATLLADAAGRAGTSRAVWLPAVAFGTAAYTAAMWISERVEFVGDRLGGEGLLVWAVTALNAPLVIVAATVMTVIVAGAAVAGGSARGPAWLTPGSPTADPPGRRWSPPRTYAVAALAAGAASGVAAGLVMIVNRLLRGAAADVAEQVTRYYTAVWIAAAAAVTVMLVLCAMAPERGAALAALGGPVAAGGALLALAGISTVQGLPPGPDALAHFGKLSLPLAAVLAMLAATSAVALPAAWRARSPRAALAGGGHRDPVRAGRAAVVAAASTVLIAGTIAARPAELIPPVLLTAQADQGPPTDAGTTAVHPFRQAGVSP
;
A
#
# COMPACT_ATOMS: atom_id res chain seq x y z
N MET A 1 -29.93 47.35 5.81
CA MET A 1 -28.48 47.15 6.06
C MET A 1 -28.15 46.89 7.53
N ALA A 2 -28.85 47.47 8.52
CA ALA A 2 -28.61 47.19 9.95
C ALA A 2 -29.05 45.78 10.44
N GLU A 3 -30.06 45.14 9.81
CA GLU A 3 -30.47 43.77 10.17
C GLU A 3 -29.62 42.66 9.53
N ALA A 4 -28.80 42.98 8.51
CA ALA A 4 -27.87 42.01 7.92
C ALA A 4 -26.60 41.81 8.78
N ASP A 5 -26.25 42.78 9.63
CA ASP A 5 -25.10 42.70 10.55
C ASP A 5 -25.41 41.95 11.85
N ALA A 6 -26.67 41.92 12.29
CA ALA A 6 -27.06 41.20 13.51
C ALA A 6 -26.98 39.66 13.35
N GLY A 7 -27.02 39.15 12.12
CA GLY A 7 -26.86 37.72 11.80
C GLY A 7 -25.39 37.25 11.70
N ALA A 8 -24.42 38.16 11.59
CA ALA A 8 -23.00 37.83 11.45
C ALA A 8 -22.33 37.44 12.78
N GLY A 9 -22.93 37.79 13.93
CA GLY A 9 -22.36 37.62 15.27
C GLY A 9 -22.35 36.19 15.83
N ARG A 10 -22.98 35.21 15.15
CA ARG A 10 -22.94 33.79 15.55
C ARG A 10 -22.55 32.88 14.39
N ALA A 11 -21.54 33.26 13.62
CA ALA A 11 -20.81 32.28 12.84
C ALA A 11 -20.17 31.28 13.82
N ILE A 12 -20.88 30.18 14.10
CA ILE A 12 -20.38 29.05 14.91
C ILE A 12 -19.04 28.68 14.29
N SER A 13 -17.96 29.01 14.99
CA SER A 13 -16.61 28.78 14.54
C SER A 13 -16.42 27.27 14.42
N ARG A 14 -16.50 26.76 13.19
CA ARG A 14 -16.29 25.34 12.94
C ARG A 14 -14.92 24.97 13.52
N PRO A 15 -14.84 23.89 14.32
CA PRO A 15 -13.56 23.48 14.91
C PRO A 15 -12.55 23.22 13.78
N ARG A 16 -11.42 23.93 13.83
CA ARG A 16 -10.35 23.86 12.83
C ARG A 16 -9.47 22.64 13.13
N PRO A 17 -9.49 21.56 12.30
CA PRO A 17 -8.69 20.38 12.58
C PRO A 17 -7.19 20.69 12.39
N HIS A 18 -6.38 20.23 13.34
CA HIS A 18 -4.93 20.28 13.28
C HIS A 18 -4.39 19.13 12.41
N VAL A 19 -4.47 19.30 11.10
CA VAL A 19 -4.08 18.30 10.08
C VAL A 19 -2.64 17.80 10.22
N LEU A 20 -1.76 18.63 10.77
CA LEU A 20 -0.35 18.33 11.01
C LEU A 20 -0.10 17.45 12.25
N ALA A 21 -1.14 17.10 13.01
CA ALA A 21 -1.02 16.12 14.10
C ALA A 21 -0.75 14.69 13.58
N LEU A 22 -1.10 14.42 12.31
CA LEU A 22 -0.81 13.18 11.62
C LEU A 22 0.41 13.35 10.71
N PRO A 23 1.25 12.30 10.53
CA PRO A 23 2.40 12.39 9.64
C PRO A 23 1.99 12.80 8.22
N ALA A 24 2.78 13.69 7.60
CA ALA A 24 2.53 14.12 6.24
C ALA A 24 2.74 12.97 5.24
N ALA A 25 1.79 12.77 4.33
CA ALA A 25 1.89 11.78 3.26
C ALA A 25 3.10 12.03 2.33
N GLY A 26 3.57 13.29 2.26
CA GLY A 26 4.75 13.66 1.47
C GLY A 26 6.02 12.90 1.85
N ILE A 27 6.23 12.56 3.14
CA ILE A 27 7.42 11.81 3.57
C ILE A 27 7.42 10.41 2.94
N ALA A 28 6.28 9.72 2.97
CA ALA A 28 6.15 8.41 2.36
C ALA A 28 6.32 8.46 0.83
N ARG A 29 5.81 9.51 0.17
CA ARG A 29 6.04 9.73 -1.27
C ARG A 29 7.51 9.96 -1.61
N PHE A 30 8.27 10.68 -0.78
CA PHE A 30 9.72 10.80 -0.97
C PHE A 30 10.47 9.48 -0.76
N ALA A 31 10.06 8.68 0.23
CA ALA A 31 10.64 7.36 0.43
C ALA A 31 10.40 6.48 -0.81
N LEU A 32 9.18 6.50 -1.36
CA LEU A 32 8.85 5.81 -2.61
C LEU A 32 9.69 6.29 -3.80
N LEU A 33 9.88 7.61 -3.93
CA LEU A 33 10.76 8.18 -4.95
C LEU A 33 12.23 7.74 -4.78
N ALA A 34 12.71 7.71 -3.54
CA ALA A 34 14.07 7.26 -3.23
C ALA A 34 14.24 5.77 -3.58
N VAL A 35 13.28 4.91 -3.23
CA VAL A 35 13.30 3.49 -3.63
C VAL A 35 13.31 3.34 -5.14
N ALA A 36 12.43 4.05 -5.87
CA ALA A 36 12.41 4.01 -7.33
C ALA A 36 13.76 4.43 -7.96
N LEU A 37 14.40 5.45 -7.39
CA LEU A 37 15.73 5.91 -7.82
C LEU A 37 16.82 4.86 -7.55
N LEU A 38 16.83 4.25 -6.35
CA LEU A 38 17.80 3.19 -6.01
C LEU A 38 17.62 1.96 -6.90
N VAL A 39 16.37 1.61 -7.19
CA VAL A 39 16.01 0.51 -8.08
C VAL A 39 16.45 0.79 -9.54
N ALA A 40 16.34 2.03 -10.02
CA ALA A 40 16.94 2.42 -11.30
C ALA A 40 18.49 2.27 -11.27
N GLY A 41 19.10 2.44 -10.09
CA GLY A 41 20.51 2.14 -9.82
C GLY A 41 20.83 0.66 -10.00
N ALA A 42 20.03 -0.20 -9.36
CA ALA A 42 20.15 -1.65 -9.51
C ALA A 42 20.06 -2.08 -10.97
N PHE A 43 19.06 -1.58 -11.71
CA PHE A 43 18.92 -1.84 -13.15
C PHE A 43 20.14 -1.40 -13.96
N SER A 44 20.67 -0.20 -13.69
CA SER A 44 21.87 0.30 -14.38
C SER A 44 23.09 -0.59 -14.09
N GLY A 45 23.17 -1.14 -12.88
CA GLY A 45 24.16 -2.14 -12.48
C GLY A 45 24.02 -3.44 -13.27
N THR A 46 22.81 -4.03 -13.35
CA THR A 46 22.54 -5.20 -14.20
C THR A 46 22.97 -4.95 -15.64
N TRP A 47 22.60 -3.80 -16.19
CA TRP A 47 22.96 -3.44 -17.55
C TRP A 47 24.47 -3.40 -17.73
N PHE A 48 25.20 -2.73 -16.83
CA PHE A 48 26.66 -2.68 -16.88
C PHE A 48 27.32 -4.07 -16.76
N HIS A 49 26.76 -4.97 -15.95
CA HIS A 49 27.20 -6.37 -15.89
C HIS A 49 27.07 -7.07 -17.25
N LEU A 50 25.91 -6.93 -17.91
CA LEU A 50 25.67 -7.51 -19.24
C LEU A 50 26.60 -6.92 -20.30
N LEU A 51 26.99 -5.65 -20.18
CA LEU A 51 27.94 -5.04 -21.10
C LEU A 51 29.37 -5.57 -20.94
N VAL A 52 29.82 -5.76 -19.70
CA VAL A 52 31.21 -6.15 -19.43
C VAL A 52 31.40 -7.66 -19.52
N GLY A 53 30.38 -8.46 -19.22
CA GLY A 53 30.48 -9.91 -19.11
C GLY A 53 29.35 -10.70 -19.76
N GLY A 54 28.52 -10.06 -20.59
CA GLY A 54 27.31 -10.68 -21.17
C GLY A 54 27.58 -11.98 -21.92
N GLU A 55 28.56 -12.01 -22.82
CA GLU A 55 28.89 -13.21 -23.60
C GLU A 55 29.29 -14.40 -22.71
N ARG A 56 30.10 -14.14 -21.68
CA ARG A 56 30.50 -15.16 -20.71
C ARG A 56 29.31 -15.60 -19.86
N TYR A 57 28.48 -14.65 -19.41
CA TYR A 57 27.27 -14.96 -18.65
C TYR A 57 26.33 -15.86 -19.45
N GLU A 58 26.04 -15.51 -20.70
CA GLU A 58 25.19 -16.28 -21.61
C GLU A 58 25.76 -17.68 -21.84
N ALA A 59 27.05 -17.79 -22.18
CA ALA A 59 27.72 -19.08 -22.39
C ALA A 59 27.62 -19.98 -21.14
N ASN A 60 27.81 -19.41 -19.95
CA ASN A 60 27.72 -20.16 -18.69
C ASN A 60 26.28 -20.58 -18.36
N VAL A 61 25.29 -19.72 -18.60
CA VAL A 61 23.88 -20.04 -18.40
C VAL A 61 23.45 -21.18 -19.33
N VAL A 62 23.83 -21.12 -20.62
CA VAL A 62 23.54 -22.18 -21.59
C VAL A 62 24.21 -23.50 -21.20
N ALA A 63 25.48 -23.46 -20.79
CA ALA A 63 26.19 -24.64 -20.32
C ALA A 63 25.51 -25.27 -19.09
N CYS A 64 25.09 -24.46 -18.12
CA CYS A 64 24.37 -24.93 -16.93
C CYS A 64 23.01 -25.57 -17.27
N GLN A 65 22.26 -25.00 -18.22
CA GLN A 65 21.00 -25.60 -18.66
C GLN A 65 21.22 -26.95 -19.36
N ALA A 66 22.28 -27.06 -20.17
CA ALA A 66 22.64 -28.33 -20.81
C ALA A 66 23.06 -29.40 -19.80
N ASP A 67 23.87 -29.04 -18.78
CA ASP A 67 24.25 -29.94 -17.67
C ASP A 67 23.01 -30.44 -16.93
N ALA A 68 22.12 -29.54 -16.53
CA ALA A 68 20.94 -29.90 -15.76
C ALA A 68 19.96 -30.79 -16.55
N ARG A 69 19.75 -30.53 -17.85
CA ARG A 69 18.95 -31.42 -18.71
C ARG A 69 19.56 -32.82 -18.79
N THR A 70 20.87 -32.91 -18.94
CA THR A 70 21.59 -34.19 -19.02
C THR A 70 21.51 -34.95 -17.69
N ALA A 71 21.76 -34.28 -16.57
CA ALA A 71 21.76 -34.88 -15.23
C ALA A 71 20.37 -35.38 -14.77
N THR A 72 19.29 -34.85 -15.35
CA THR A 72 17.91 -35.20 -14.98
C THR A 72 17.18 -36.07 -16.00
N ARG A 73 17.88 -36.51 -17.05
CA ARG A 73 17.28 -37.27 -18.16
C ARG A 73 16.58 -38.56 -17.71
N ASP A 74 17.15 -39.22 -16.71
CA ASP A 74 16.68 -40.53 -16.23
C ASP A 74 15.64 -40.42 -15.11
N LEU A 75 15.29 -39.19 -14.69
CA LEU A 75 14.27 -38.97 -13.67
C LEU A 75 12.87 -38.96 -14.29
N PRO A 76 11.86 -39.49 -13.59
CA PRO A 76 10.49 -39.46 -14.09
C PRO A 76 9.86 -38.06 -13.95
N GLY A 77 9.22 -37.62 -15.03
CA GLY A 77 8.23 -36.53 -15.08
C GLY A 77 8.50 -35.33 -14.14
N PRO A 78 7.62 -35.05 -13.16
CA PRO A 78 7.75 -33.87 -12.29
C PRO A 78 9.03 -33.83 -11.45
N LEU A 79 9.57 -34.98 -11.03
CA LEU A 79 10.82 -35.04 -10.26
C LEU A 79 12.01 -34.56 -11.10
N ALA A 80 12.06 -34.92 -12.39
CA ALA A 80 13.06 -34.41 -13.32
C ALA A 80 12.99 -32.89 -13.44
N ALA A 81 11.78 -32.32 -13.53
CA ALA A 81 11.60 -30.88 -13.64
C ALA A 81 12.09 -30.12 -12.39
N ILE A 82 11.75 -30.61 -11.19
CA ILE A 82 12.19 -30.01 -9.92
C ILE A 82 13.71 -30.13 -9.76
N ALA A 83 14.27 -31.32 -9.99
CA ALA A 83 15.72 -31.54 -9.91
C ALA A 83 16.48 -30.68 -10.93
N ARG A 84 15.92 -30.48 -12.12
CA ARG A 84 16.53 -29.67 -13.18
C ARG A 84 16.62 -28.21 -12.75
N VAL A 85 15.52 -27.63 -12.26
CA VAL A 85 15.50 -26.24 -11.78
C VAL A 85 16.49 -26.05 -10.62
N ALA A 86 16.54 -26.99 -9.67
CA ALA A 86 17.48 -26.92 -8.54
C ALA A 86 18.95 -27.00 -9.00
N ARG A 87 19.24 -27.86 -9.99
CA ARG A 87 20.59 -28.02 -10.57
C ARG A 87 20.99 -26.78 -11.39
N GLU A 88 20.08 -26.24 -12.19
CA GLU A 88 20.29 -25.00 -12.95
C GLU A 88 20.64 -23.83 -12.02
N ASP A 89 19.85 -23.63 -10.95
CA ASP A 89 20.10 -22.57 -9.96
C ASP A 89 21.49 -22.73 -9.33
N TRP A 90 21.82 -23.92 -8.85
CA TRP A 90 23.10 -24.16 -8.20
C TRP A 90 24.29 -23.90 -9.13
N CYS A 91 24.20 -24.32 -10.39
CA CYS A 91 25.24 -24.08 -11.40
C CYS A 91 25.39 -22.58 -11.73
N GLN A 92 24.28 -21.85 -11.85
CA GLN A 92 24.28 -20.42 -12.20
C GLN A 92 24.63 -19.50 -11.03
N ALA A 93 24.59 -19.99 -9.79
CA ALA A 93 24.76 -19.20 -8.56
C ALA A 93 26.04 -18.34 -8.51
N GLY A 94 27.13 -18.77 -9.15
CA GLY A 94 28.37 -17.99 -9.24
C GLY A 94 28.19 -16.72 -10.09
N GLU A 95 27.63 -16.86 -11.28
CA GLU A 95 27.39 -15.74 -12.21
C GLU A 95 26.27 -14.82 -11.69
N GLU A 96 25.24 -15.39 -11.06
CA GLU A 96 24.15 -14.62 -10.47
C GLU A 96 24.59 -13.75 -9.29
N ARG A 97 25.48 -14.26 -8.42
CA ARG A 97 26.07 -13.44 -7.35
C ARG A 97 26.95 -12.32 -7.88
N ARG A 98 27.64 -12.54 -9.01
CA ARG A 98 28.38 -11.49 -9.69
C ARG A 98 27.44 -10.41 -10.21
N ARG A 99 26.35 -10.80 -10.90
CA ARG A 99 25.30 -9.88 -11.34
C ARG A 99 24.72 -9.07 -10.16
N ALA A 100 24.40 -9.73 -9.05
CA ALA A 100 23.93 -9.06 -7.83
C ALA A 100 24.92 -8.03 -7.29
N ALA A 101 26.24 -8.31 -7.32
CA ALA A 101 27.26 -7.36 -6.90
C ALA A 101 27.26 -6.09 -7.77
N PHE A 102 27.06 -6.22 -9.09
CA PHE A 102 26.90 -5.06 -9.98
C PHE A 102 25.62 -4.28 -9.69
N MET A 103 24.50 -4.96 -9.45
CA MET A 103 23.25 -4.30 -9.03
C MET A 103 23.44 -3.49 -7.76
N LEU A 104 24.06 -4.08 -6.73
CA LEU A 104 24.38 -3.40 -5.47
C LEU A 104 25.35 -2.23 -5.70
N GLY A 105 26.35 -2.38 -6.57
CA GLY A 105 27.24 -1.29 -6.98
C GLY A 105 26.47 -0.11 -7.58
N GLY A 106 25.50 -0.38 -8.46
CA GLY A 106 24.61 0.62 -9.03
C GLY A 106 23.77 1.33 -7.95
N VAL A 107 23.14 0.59 -7.04
CA VAL A 107 22.40 1.13 -5.89
C VAL A 107 23.29 2.05 -5.03
N LEU A 108 24.49 1.60 -4.68
CA LEU A 108 25.44 2.35 -3.85
C LEU A 108 25.91 3.63 -4.55
N LEU A 109 26.22 3.57 -5.86
CA LEU A 109 26.61 4.74 -6.64
C LEU A 109 25.47 5.77 -6.70
N THR A 110 24.23 5.33 -6.91
CA THR A 110 23.06 6.21 -6.91
C THR A 110 22.84 6.85 -5.54
N ALA A 111 22.94 6.07 -4.46
CA ALA A 111 22.84 6.58 -3.08
C ALA A 111 23.94 7.60 -2.76
N ALA A 112 25.18 7.31 -3.15
CA ALA A 112 26.31 8.21 -2.98
C ALA A 112 26.12 9.51 -3.77
N GLY A 113 25.68 9.42 -5.04
CA GLY A 113 25.35 10.58 -5.86
C GLY A 113 24.24 11.45 -5.24
N ALA A 114 23.18 10.83 -4.72
CA ALA A 114 22.12 11.52 -3.99
C ALA A 114 22.65 12.23 -2.73
N ALA A 115 23.51 11.56 -1.96
CA ALA A 115 24.15 12.15 -0.79
C ALA A 115 25.04 13.35 -1.18
N VAL A 116 25.87 13.22 -2.22
CA VAL A 116 26.70 14.32 -2.73
C VAL A 116 25.85 15.51 -3.14
N ILE A 117 24.76 15.30 -3.87
CA ILE A 117 23.83 16.38 -4.26
C ILE A 117 23.22 17.08 -3.05
N VAL A 118 22.75 16.32 -2.05
CA VAL A 118 22.13 16.88 -0.85
C VAL A 118 23.13 17.68 -0.02
N LEU A 119 24.37 17.19 0.09
CA LEU A 119 25.45 17.78 0.90
C LEU A 119 26.16 18.94 0.18
N ALA A 120 26.47 18.83 -1.11
CA ALA A 120 27.16 19.86 -1.88
C ALA A 120 26.22 20.96 -2.39
N GLY A 121 24.95 20.61 -2.64
CA GLY A 121 23.95 21.52 -3.21
C GLY A 121 23.81 22.89 -2.51
N PRO A 122 23.81 22.98 -1.16
CA PRO A 122 23.80 24.26 -0.46
C PRO A 122 24.97 25.18 -0.83
N ALA A 123 26.20 24.66 -0.88
CA ALA A 123 27.39 25.45 -1.20
C ALA A 123 27.38 25.92 -2.66
N VAL A 124 26.99 25.03 -3.57
CA VAL A 124 26.81 25.37 -4.99
C VAL A 124 25.76 26.49 -5.16
N ARG A 125 24.64 26.41 -4.42
CA ARG A 125 23.58 27.43 -4.47
C ARG A 125 24.02 28.76 -3.87
N GLU A 126 24.76 28.75 -2.76
CA GLU A 126 25.36 29.96 -2.17
C GLU A 126 26.27 30.67 -3.16
N ARG A 127 27.18 29.92 -3.79
CA ARG A 127 28.13 30.46 -4.78
C ARG A 127 27.42 30.99 -6.02
N ARG A 128 26.51 30.19 -6.62
CA ARG A 128 25.79 30.57 -7.85
C ARG A 128 24.87 31.78 -7.63
N ARG A 129 24.18 31.86 -6.49
CA ARG A 129 23.27 32.97 -6.17
C ARG A 129 23.95 34.13 -5.42
N ARG A 130 25.26 34.05 -5.18
CA ARG A 130 26.09 35.06 -4.49
C ARG A 130 25.46 35.51 -3.16
N LEU A 131 24.96 34.54 -2.39
CA LEU A 131 24.28 34.81 -1.12
C LEU A 131 25.30 35.26 -0.06
N ARG A 132 25.04 36.39 0.60
CA ARG A 132 25.94 36.92 1.63
C ARG A 132 25.43 36.57 3.04
N PRO A 133 26.30 36.23 4.01
CA PRO A 133 25.89 36.15 5.42
C PRO A 133 25.24 37.46 5.86
N ALA A 134 24.07 37.37 6.50
CA ALA A 134 23.61 38.47 7.32
C ALA A 134 24.47 38.52 8.59
N ASN A 135 24.75 39.72 9.11
CA ASN A 135 25.32 39.87 10.45
C ASN A 135 24.40 39.13 11.45
N PRO A 136 24.89 38.20 12.29
CA PRO A 136 24.09 37.55 13.33
C PRO A 136 23.42 38.54 14.28
N ALA A 137 24.02 39.70 14.51
CA ALA A 137 23.47 40.82 15.28
C ALA A 137 22.51 41.70 14.46
N SER A 138 22.21 41.38 13.20
CA SER A 138 21.21 42.12 12.43
C SER A 138 19.82 41.90 13.03
N PRO A 139 18.94 42.94 13.01
CA PRO A 139 17.57 42.79 13.49
C PRO A 139 16.80 41.65 12.81
N ALA A 140 17.08 41.35 11.54
CA ALA A 140 16.44 40.27 10.81
C ALA A 140 16.90 38.88 11.29
N ALA A 141 18.20 38.70 11.56
CA ALA A 141 18.74 37.44 12.08
C ALA A 141 18.21 37.13 13.49
N ARG A 142 18.20 38.12 14.39
CA ARG A 142 17.62 37.97 15.74
C ARG A 142 16.13 37.63 15.69
N TYR A 143 15.39 38.30 14.80
CA TYR A 143 13.95 38.06 14.62
C TYR A 143 13.68 36.65 14.08
N ALA A 144 14.42 36.21 13.06
CA ALA A 144 14.32 34.84 12.54
C ALA A 144 14.66 33.79 13.60
N ALA A 145 15.69 34.03 14.42
CA ALA A 145 16.05 33.13 15.52
C ALA A 145 14.94 33.05 16.58
N ARG A 146 14.31 34.17 16.92
CA ARG A 146 13.17 34.21 17.84
C ARG A 146 11.97 33.43 17.29
N LEU A 147 11.57 33.70 16.05
CA LEU A 147 10.48 32.94 15.42
C LEU A 147 10.79 31.44 15.30
N ALA A 148 12.05 31.10 15.01
CA ALA A 148 12.47 29.71 14.98
C ALA A 148 12.28 29.03 16.34
N ALA A 149 12.63 29.72 17.43
CA ALA A 149 12.41 29.23 18.79
C ALA A 149 10.90 29.11 19.12
N GLU A 150 10.09 30.10 18.76
CA GLU A 150 8.62 30.05 18.92
C GLU A 150 8.01 28.86 18.16
N MET A 151 8.54 28.54 16.98
CA MET A 151 8.11 27.39 16.19
C MET A 151 8.73 26.05 16.65
N GLY A 152 9.55 26.05 17.71
CA GLY A 152 10.14 24.84 18.29
C GLY A 152 11.28 24.23 17.48
N LEU A 153 11.97 25.02 16.64
CA LEU A 153 13.17 24.52 15.96
C LEU A 153 14.31 24.36 16.97
N ARG A 154 14.99 23.20 16.93
CA ARG A 154 16.15 22.92 17.80
C ARG A 154 17.32 23.88 17.62
N ARG A 155 17.48 24.44 16.41
CA ARG A 155 18.55 25.39 16.07
C ARG A 155 17.99 26.46 15.14
N PRO A 156 18.29 27.76 15.37
CA PRO A 156 17.87 28.81 14.48
C PRO A 156 18.61 28.71 13.13
N PRO A 157 17.95 28.97 12.00
CA PRO A 157 18.63 28.98 10.71
C PRO A 157 19.55 30.20 10.56
N ARG A 158 20.62 30.04 9.81
CA ARG A 158 21.49 31.18 9.46
C ARG A 158 20.83 32.03 8.37
N VAL A 159 20.69 33.33 8.62
CA VAL A 159 20.11 34.25 7.63
C VAL A 159 21.15 34.66 6.59
N ARG A 160 20.72 34.64 5.33
CA ARG A 160 21.52 34.99 4.17
C ARG A 160 20.76 36.06 3.38
N ILE A 161 21.47 37.06 2.87
CA ILE A 161 20.86 38.15 2.09
C ILE A 161 21.08 37.85 0.61
N GLY A 162 19.97 37.83 -0.13
CA GLY A 162 19.96 37.67 -1.57
C GLY A 162 20.46 38.89 -2.34
N ARG A 163 20.66 38.72 -3.65
CA ARG A 163 20.88 39.84 -4.57
C ARG A 163 19.59 40.68 -4.73
N LEU A 164 19.70 41.85 -5.35
CA LEU A 164 18.55 42.73 -5.62
C LEU A 164 17.50 42.09 -6.54
N ASP A 165 17.92 41.21 -7.45
CA ASP A 165 17.07 40.47 -8.39
C ASP A 165 16.38 39.24 -7.76
N GLN A 166 16.72 38.88 -6.52
CA GLN A 166 16.02 37.81 -5.81
C GLN A 166 14.63 38.30 -5.41
N LYS A 167 13.58 37.64 -5.92
CA LYS A 167 12.18 37.99 -5.64
C LYS A 167 11.66 37.32 -4.37
N ASP A 168 12.01 36.06 -4.16
CA ASP A 168 11.39 35.23 -3.13
C ASP A 168 12.36 34.91 -1.98
N ALA A 169 11.81 34.75 -0.78
CA ALA A 169 12.48 34.05 0.29
C ALA A 169 12.53 32.55 -0.01
N TYR A 170 13.54 31.85 0.49
CA TYR A 170 13.56 30.39 0.44
C TYR A 170 14.53 29.79 1.46
N SER A 171 14.19 28.60 1.91
CA SER A 171 14.96 27.79 2.83
C SER A 171 15.88 26.81 2.11
N TYR A 172 17.12 26.65 2.60
CA TYR A 172 18.09 25.69 2.05
C TYR A 172 19.13 25.27 3.10
N GLY A 173 20.02 24.32 2.79
CA GLY A 173 21.01 23.83 3.75
C GLY A 173 21.09 22.32 3.85
N ARG A 174 21.95 21.84 4.75
CA ARG A 174 22.10 20.41 5.10
C ARG A 174 21.23 20.11 6.32
N PRO A 175 20.81 18.85 6.53
CA PRO A 175 20.16 18.45 7.78
C PRO A 175 20.96 18.94 9.00
N GLY A 176 20.30 19.69 9.90
CA GLY A 176 20.92 20.27 11.10
C GLY A 176 21.74 21.56 10.91
N ALA A 177 21.97 22.01 9.67
CA ALA A 177 22.68 23.24 9.33
C ALA A 177 21.91 24.03 8.26
N TYR A 178 20.72 24.47 8.63
CA TYR A 178 19.80 25.18 7.75
C TYR A 178 20.07 26.68 7.65
N ARG A 179 19.63 27.26 6.53
CA ARG A 179 19.81 28.65 6.16
C ARG A 179 18.53 29.16 5.49
N ILE A 180 18.24 30.44 5.66
CA ILE A 180 17.14 31.12 4.97
C ILE A 180 17.73 32.26 4.16
N ALA A 181 17.45 32.29 2.86
CA ALA A 181 17.79 33.40 1.99
C ALA A 181 16.63 34.40 1.97
N LEU A 182 16.87 35.63 2.42
CA LEU A 182 15.89 36.72 2.39
C LEU A 182 16.23 37.70 1.26
N PRO A 183 15.26 38.04 0.39
CA PRO A 183 15.45 39.11 -0.59
C PRO A 183 15.47 40.47 0.11
N LYS A 184 16.21 41.44 -0.45
CA LYS A 184 16.31 42.78 0.13
C LYS A 184 14.97 43.50 0.22
N ALA A 185 14.11 43.31 -0.78
CA ALA A 185 12.75 43.88 -0.78
C ALA A 185 11.92 43.42 0.42
N LEU A 186 12.05 42.16 0.83
CA LEU A 186 11.35 41.63 2.01
C LEU A 186 11.89 42.24 3.32
N LEU A 187 13.18 42.60 3.38
CA LEU A 187 13.75 43.30 4.55
C LEU A 187 13.21 44.72 4.68
N VAL A 188 12.95 45.41 3.56
CA VAL A 188 12.29 46.73 3.52
C VAL A 188 10.82 46.58 3.91
N ALA A 189 10.12 45.62 3.30
CA ALA A 189 8.72 45.31 3.59
C ALA A 189 8.48 44.94 5.07
N ARG A 190 9.51 44.53 5.82
CA ARG A 190 9.38 44.33 7.27
C ARG A 190 8.99 45.61 8.02
N VAL A 191 9.49 46.76 7.58
CA VAL A 191 9.19 48.06 8.21
C VAL A 191 7.78 48.51 7.83
N GLU A 192 7.44 48.39 6.54
CA GLU A 192 6.15 48.82 5.98
C GLU A 192 4.99 47.87 6.35
N ASN A 193 5.25 46.57 6.33
CA ASN A 193 4.26 45.52 6.56
C ASN A 193 4.87 44.33 7.34
N PRO A 194 5.06 44.47 8.66
CA PRO A 194 5.65 43.42 9.48
C PRO A 194 4.85 42.12 9.47
N ALA A 195 3.53 42.17 9.26
CA ALA A 195 2.68 40.99 9.19
C ALA A 195 3.00 40.10 7.98
N VAL A 196 3.23 40.71 6.80
CA VAL A 196 3.66 39.98 5.60
C VAL A 196 5.04 39.37 5.78
N PHE A 197 5.98 40.13 6.34
CA PHE A 197 7.33 39.63 6.65
C PHE A 197 7.28 38.41 7.59
N ASP A 198 6.51 38.52 8.66
CA ASP A 198 6.34 37.49 9.68
C ASP A 198 5.68 36.22 9.11
N ALA A 199 4.62 36.37 8.30
CA ALA A 199 3.97 35.26 7.61
C ALA A 199 4.91 34.51 6.67
N VAL A 200 5.66 35.23 5.82
CA VAL A 200 6.63 34.63 4.89
C VAL A 200 7.74 33.90 5.66
N LEU A 201 8.27 34.51 6.71
CA LEU A 201 9.35 33.90 7.48
C LEU A 201 8.89 32.64 8.24
N ARG A 202 7.65 32.61 8.76
CA ARG A 202 7.09 31.40 9.37
C ARG A 202 6.83 30.28 8.36
N HIS A 203 6.41 30.61 7.14
CA HIS A 203 6.29 29.63 6.07
C HIS A 203 7.64 28.97 5.77
N GLU A 204 8.70 29.76 5.64
CA GLU A 204 10.06 29.24 5.44
C GLU A 204 10.55 28.40 6.63
N LEU A 205 10.29 28.85 7.86
CA LEU A 205 10.62 28.08 9.07
C LEU A 205 9.81 26.78 9.18
N ALA A 206 8.58 26.73 8.67
CA ALA A 206 7.77 25.52 8.63
C ALA A 206 8.44 24.44 7.75
N HIS A 207 8.97 24.81 6.58
CA HIS A 207 9.76 23.88 5.76
C HIS A 207 10.97 23.32 6.49
N LEU A 208 11.65 24.13 7.30
CA LEU A 208 12.78 23.67 8.11
C LEU A 208 12.33 22.72 9.23
N ARG A 209 11.24 23.04 9.92
CA ARG A 209 10.65 22.21 10.97
C ARG A 209 10.23 20.84 10.44
N HIS A 210 9.65 20.79 9.25
CA HIS A 210 9.20 19.55 8.61
C HIS A 210 10.31 18.77 7.88
N GLY A 211 11.53 19.31 7.81
CA GLY A 211 12.67 18.69 7.15
C GLY A 211 12.59 18.73 5.62
N ASP A 212 11.79 19.62 5.06
CA ASP A 212 11.42 19.64 3.64
C ASP A 212 12.59 19.97 2.74
N VAL A 213 13.56 20.73 3.25
CA VAL A 213 14.70 21.24 2.48
C VAL A 213 15.57 20.12 1.89
N ALA A 214 15.81 19.05 2.64
CA ALA A 214 16.63 17.94 2.15
C ALA A 214 15.89 17.15 1.08
N TRP A 215 14.63 16.81 1.35
CA TRP A 215 13.77 16.03 0.45
C TRP A 215 13.43 16.76 -0.85
N SER A 216 13.04 18.05 -0.76
CA SER A 216 12.82 18.90 -1.93
C SER A 216 14.09 19.03 -2.78
N ARG A 217 15.28 19.12 -2.17
CA ARG A 217 16.53 19.12 -2.93
C ARG A 217 16.74 17.79 -3.64
N LEU A 218 16.60 16.67 -2.93
CA LEU A 218 16.74 15.35 -3.54
C LEU A 218 15.80 15.20 -4.74
N ALA A 219 14.51 15.53 -4.56
CA ALA A 219 13.50 15.46 -5.61
C ALA A 219 13.78 16.41 -6.78
N THR A 220 14.14 17.67 -6.53
CA THR A 220 14.45 18.62 -7.62
C THR A 220 15.77 18.30 -8.34
N SER A 221 16.63 17.49 -7.73
CA SER A 221 17.93 17.12 -8.26
C SER A 221 17.95 15.69 -8.80
N ILE A 222 16.82 14.97 -8.77
CA ILE A 222 16.73 13.58 -9.19
C ILE A 222 17.21 13.38 -10.63
N TRP A 223 16.98 14.38 -11.49
CA TRP A 223 17.40 14.38 -12.88
C TRP A 223 18.92 14.33 -13.07
N TYR A 224 19.71 14.86 -12.13
CA TYR A 224 21.17 14.74 -12.20
C TYR A 224 21.67 13.31 -11.98
N LEU A 225 20.82 12.42 -11.46
CA LEU A 225 21.12 11.00 -11.26
C LEU A 225 20.40 10.15 -12.30
N LEU A 226 19.09 10.35 -12.43
CA LEU A 226 18.24 9.55 -13.30
C LEU A 226 18.63 9.73 -14.78
N ALA A 227 18.88 10.95 -15.26
CA ALA A 227 19.21 11.17 -16.67
C ALA A 227 20.49 10.43 -17.09
N PRO A 228 21.66 10.57 -16.42
CA PRO A 228 22.85 9.83 -16.82
C PRO A 228 22.67 8.31 -16.67
N MET A 229 22.00 7.85 -15.61
CA MET A 229 21.72 6.42 -15.40
C MET A 229 20.84 5.82 -16.52
N MET A 230 19.85 6.57 -17.01
CA MET A 230 19.00 6.11 -18.11
C MET A 230 19.65 6.31 -19.49
N THR A 231 20.56 7.28 -19.62
CA THR A 231 21.23 7.55 -20.92
C THR A 231 22.38 6.59 -21.17
N ALA A 232 23.07 6.13 -20.13
CA ALA A 232 24.21 5.24 -20.27
C ALA A 232 23.86 3.93 -21.01
N PRO A 233 22.78 3.20 -20.68
CA PRO A 233 22.34 2.04 -21.46
C PRO A 233 22.13 2.33 -22.95
N VAL A 234 21.55 3.49 -23.28
CA VAL A 234 21.27 3.89 -24.66
C VAL A 234 22.57 4.09 -25.44
N VAL A 235 23.52 4.82 -24.87
CA VAL A 235 24.82 5.09 -25.52
C VAL A 235 25.53 3.79 -25.85
N VAL A 236 25.51 2.83 -24.92
CA VAL A 236 26.19 1.55 -25.15
C VAL A 236 25.42 0.66 -26.13
N ALA A 237 24.08 0.60 -26.04
CA ALA A 237 23.27 -0.15 -26.98
C ALA A 237 23.40 0.36 -28.43
N LEU A 238 23.59 1.65 -28.63
CA LEU A 238 23.85 2.23 -29.96
C LEU A 238 25.21 1.78 -30.54
N ALA A 239 26.22 1.62 -29.68
CA ALA A 239 27.55 1.17 -30.06
C ALA A 239 27.65 -0.36 -30.27
N GLY A 240 26.71 -1.15 -29.72
CA GLY A 240 26.71 -2.61 -29.79
C GLY A 240 25.54 -3.23 -30.58
N PRO A 241 25.36 -4.57 -30.50
CA PRO A 241 24.27 -5.29 -31.17
C PRO A 241 22.88 -5.08 -30.54
N GLY A 242 22.79 -4.43 -29.37
CA GLY A 242 21.55 -4.27 -28.59
C GLY A 242 20.53 -3.24 -29.12
N ARG A 243 20.60 -2.84 -30.39
CA ARG A 243 19.73 -1.78 -30.95
C ARG A 243 18.25 -2.15 -31.00
N SER A 244 17.93 -3.45 -31.13
CA SER A 244 16.55 -3.95 -31.13
C SER A 244 15.82 -3.71 -29.81
N LEU A 245 16.56 -3.58 -28.70
CA LEU A 245 16.00 -3.34 -27.36
C LEU A 245 15.72 -1.85 -27.09
N LEU A 246 16.28 -0.95 -27.89
CA LEU A 246 16.19 0.50 -27.66
C LEU A 246 14.76 1.03 -27.67
N PRO A 247 13.88 0.69 -28.63
CA PRO A 247 12.52 1.21 -28.63
C PRO A 247 11.79 0.86 -27.33
N GLU A 248 11.89 -0.41 -26.90
CA GLU A 248 11.24 -0.89 -25.68
C GLU A 248 11.79 -0.20 -24.43
N TYR A 249 13.11 -0.08 -24.35
CA TYR A 249 13.78 0.61 -23.26
C TYR A 249 13.39 2.10 -23.18
N LEU A 250 13.43 2.81 -24.32
CA LEU A 250 13.22 4.26 -24.37
C LEU A 250 11.82 4.67 -23.94
N TRP A 251 10.78 3.93 -24.34
CA TRP A 251 9.42 4.28 -23.93
C TRP A 251 9.20 4.00 -22.43
N ARG A 252 9.75 2.90 -21.89
CA ARG A 252 9.69 2.57 -20.45
C ARG A 252 10.43 3.63 -19.63
N ALA A 253 11.64 3.97 -20.05
CA ALA A 253 12.44 5.03 -19.42
C ALA A 253 11.72 6.39 -19.46
N ALA A 254 11.11 6.75 -20.60
CA ALA A 254 10.34 7.98 -20.75
C ALA A 254 9.10 8.00 -19.84
N ALA A 255 8.34 6.90 -19.76
CA ALA A 255 7.18 6.79 -18.90
C ALA A 255 7.55 6.91 -17.41
N LEU A 256 8.63 6.24 -16.99
CA LEU A 256 9.17 6.37 -15.63
C LEU A 256 9.59 7.81 -15.32
N ALA A 257 10.30 8.46 -16.26
CA ALA A 257 10.71 9.86 -16.17
C ALA A 257 9.52 10.81 -15.94
N VAL A 258 8.45 10.64 -16.73
CA VAL A 258 7.21 11.43 -16.60
C VAL A 258 6.54 11.20 -15.24
N ALA A 259 6.40 9.95 -14.82
CA ALA A 259 5.79 9.61 -13.54
C ALA A 259 6.59 10.18 -12.35
N VAL A 260 7.92 10.10 -12.40
CA VAL A 260 8.82 10.69 -11.42
C VAL A 260 8.58 12.21 -11.32
N GLU A 261 8.55 12.94 -12.44
CA GLU A 261 8.31 14.39 -12.40
C GLU A 261 6.92 14.73 -11.87
N MET A 262 5.89 13.95 -12.22
CA MET A 262 4.54 14.13 -11.68
C MET A 262 4.51 13.94 -10.15
N VAL A 263 5.20 12.92 -9.63
CA VAL A 263 5.29 12.67 -8.18
C VAL A 263 6.09 13.74 -7.46
N VAL A 264 7.19 14.21 -8.06
CA VAL A 264 7.97 15.34 -7.54
C VAL A 264 7.08 16.59 -7.47
N ALA A 265 6.39 16.94 -8.54
CA ALA A 265 5.50 18.11 -8.59
C ALA A 265 4.34 18.00 -7.57
N ALA A 266 3.69 16.84 -7.49
CA ALA A 266 2.62 16.60 -6.52
C ALA A 266 3.12 16.71 -5.07
N THR A 267 4.26 16.10 -4.76
CA THR A 267 4.83 16.11 -3.40
C THR A 267 5.26 17.51 -2.97
N LEU A 268 5.86 18.29 -3.88
CA LEU A 268 6.23 19.68 -3.60
C LEU A 268 4.99 20.54 -3.32
N ARG A 269 3.91 20.39 -4.09
CA ARG A 269 2.66 21.13 -3.84
C ARG A 269 2.05 20.83 -2.48
N ASP A 270 2.01 19.56 -2.08
CA ASP A 270 1.44 19.16 -0.80
C ASP A 270 2.23 19.75 0.38
N ARG A 271 3.55 19.88 0.23
CA ARG A 271 4.41 20.48 1.26
C ARG A 271 4.15 21.97 1.45
N GLU A 272 3.80 22.68 0.39
CA GLU A 272 3.41 24.10 0.46
C GLU A 272 2.15 24.26 1.32
N PHE A 273 1.17 23.35 1.17
CA PHE A 273 -0.03 23.34 2.02
C PHE A 273 0.30 23.05 3.49
N ASP A 274 1.15 22.07 3.76
CA ASP A 274 1.58 21.76 5.13
C ASP A 274 2.36 22.94 5.75
N ALA A 275 3.20 23.63 4.98
CA ALA A 275 3.93 24.80 5.41
C ALA A 275 3.00 25.99 5.70
N ASP A 276 2.00 26.24 4.84
CA ASP A 276 0.98 27.27 5.05
C ASP A 276 0.17 27.04 6.33
N LEU A 277 -0.30 25.80 6.53
CA LEU A 277 -1.04 25.43 7.73
C LEU A 277 -0.18 25.57 8.99
N SER A 278 1.10 25.20 8.93
CA SER A 278 2.03 25.38 10.04
C SER A 278 2.35 26.85 10.32
N ALA A 279 2.47 27.68 9.28
CA ALA A 279 2.76 29.10 9.42
C ALA A 279 1.57 29.86 10.03
N ALA A 280 0.36 29.51 9.60
CA ALA A 280 -0.88 30.10 10.09
C ALA A 280 -1.19 29.69 11.54
N GLY A 281 -0.82 28.47 11.95
CA GLY A 281 -1.20 27.94 13.25
C GLY A 281 -2.72 28.01 13.44
N ARG A 282 -3.16 28.45 14.62
CA ARG A 282 -4.60 28.68 14.91
C ARG A 282 -5.02 30.11 14.63
N ASP A 283 -4.22 31.08 15.05
CA ASP A 283 -4.68 32.46 15.22
C ASP A 283 -4.15 33.42 14.14
N ARG A 284 -3.37 32.92 13.17
CA ARG A 284 -2.69 33.74 12.15
C ARG A 284 -3.14 33.44 10.72
N VAL A 285 -4.33 32.89 10.56
CA VAL A 285 -4.89 32.54 9.25
C VAL A 285 -4.97 33.76 8.33
N GLU A 286 -5.51 34.87 8.84
CA GLU A 286 -5.67 36.09 8.05
C GLU A 286 -4.34 36.78 7.73
N ALA A 287 -3.36 36.70 8.64
CA ALA A 287 -2.01 37.23 8.37
C ALA A 287 -1.33 36.48 7.22
N VAL A 288 -1.40 35.14 7.20
CA VAL A 288 -0.86 34.33 6.11
C VAL A 288 -1.68 34.52 4.83
N ALA A 289 -3.00 34.61 4.93
CA ALA A 289 -3.88 34.87 3.78
C ALA A 289 -3.60 36.24 3.14
N SER A 290 -3.35 37.28 3.94
CA SER A 290 -2.98 38.63 3.49
C SER A 290 -1.59 38.64 2.82
N ALA A 291 -0.63 37.88 3.36
CA ALA A 291 0.68 37.71 2.73
C ALA A 291 0.60 37.02 1.36
N LEU A 292 -0.18 35.95 1.25
CA LEU A 292 -0.52 35.34 -0.06
C LEU A 292 -1.30 36.32 -0.95
N GLY A 293 -2.09 37.18 -0.31
CA GLY A 293 -2.86 38.27 -0.89
C GLY A 293 -2.03 39.27 -1.69
N SER A 294 -0.82 39.53 -1.19
CA SER A 294 0.11 40.52 -1.70
C SER A 294 1.07 39.94 -2.74
N ALA A 295 1.17 38.61 -2.85
CA ALA A 295 2.01 37.96 -3.84
C ALA A 295 1.46 38.20 -5.26
N PRO A 296 2.31 38.52 -6.25
CA PRO A 296 1.89 38.78 -7.62
C PRO A 296 1.15 37.56 -8.20
N HIS A 297 0.05 37.82 -8.91
CA HIS A 297 -0.72 36.77 -9.57
C HIS A 297 0.13 36.11 -10.67
N THR A 298 0.37 34.82 -10.54
CA THR A 298 0.95 34.00 -11.61
C THR A 298 -0.15 33.48 -12.53
N GLY A 299 -0.86 34.40 -13.19
CA GLY A 299 -2.10 34.13 -13.95
C GLY A 299 -1.94 33.44 -15.31
N GLY A 300 -0.73 33.02 -15.72
CA GLY A 300 -0.48 32.51 -17.07
C GLY A 300 -0.49 30.98 -17.19
N ARG A 301 -1.50 30.41 -17.88
CA ARG A 301 -1.54 29.03 -18.42
C ARG A 301 -1.47 27.87 -17.41
N TRP A 302 -2.06 28.02 -16.23
CA TRP A 302 -2.06 26.96 -15.22
C TRP A 302 -2.75 25.67 -15.68
N HIS A 303 -3.80 25.73 -16.51
CA HIS A 303 -4.53 24.53 -16.95
C HIS A 303 -3.65 23.53 -17.74
N VAL A 304 -2.71 24.03 -18.55
CA VAL A 304 -1.83 23.19 -19.38
C VAL A 304 -0.61 22.70 -18.58
N ARG A 305 -0.09 23.52 -17.67
CA ARG A 305 1.09 23.18 -16.84
C ARG A 305 0.72 22.60 -15.47
N GLY A 306 -0.57 22.46 -15.21
CA GLY A 306 -1.15 22.15 -13.91
C GLY A 306 -0.50 20.94 -13.27
N PRO A 307 -0.44 19.76 -13.92
CA PRO A 307 0.12 18.55 -13.32
C PRO A 307 1.59 18.69 -12.88
N LEU A 308 2.41 19.41 -13.65
CA LEU A 308 3.85 19.59 -13.43
C LEU A 308 4.19 20.85 -12.61
N ALA A 309 3.21 21.69 -12.29
CA ALA A 309 3.43 22.87 -11.46
C ALA A 309 3.86 22.45 -10.04
N ARG A 310 5.02 22.92 -9.60
CA ARG A 310 5.62 22.60 -8.29
C ARG A 310 5.04 23.41 -7.13
N HIS A 311 4.40 24.55 -7.43
CA HIS A 311 3.68 25.36 -6.45
C HIS A 311 2.18 25.33 -6.74
N PRO A 312 1.33 25.25 -5.71
CA PRO A 312 -0.11 25.36 -5.87
C PRO A 312 -0.51 26.80 -6.20
N VAL A 313 -1.62 26.96 -6.92
CA VAL A 313 -2.22 28.28 -7.18
C VAL A 313 -2.67 28.93 -5.87
N ARG A 314 -2.64 30.27 -5.85
CA ARG A 314 -2.95 31.09 -4.69
C ARG A 314 -4.34 30.78 -4.12
N GLU A 315 -5.34 30.60 -4.97
CA GLU A 315 -6.72 30.33 -4.56
C GLU A 315 -6.82 29.00 -3.80
N ARG A 316 -6.04 27.99 -4.21
CA ARG A 316 -5.99 26.71 -3.50
C ARG A 316 -5.29 26.83 -2.15
N ARG A 317 -4.20 27.61 -2.05
CA ARG A 317 -3.52 27.88 -0.78
C ARG A 317 -4.46 28.59 0.20
N LEU A 318 -5.16 29.63 -0.25
CA LEU A 318 -6.17 30.33 0.53
C LEU A 318 -7.33 29.42 0.94
N ALA A 319 -7.80 28.56 0.03
CA ALA A 319 -8.83 27.59 0.34
C ALA A 319 -8.39 26.61 1.43
N VAL A 320 -7.17 26.06 1.35
CA VAL A 320 -6.60 25.17 2.38
C VAL A 320 -6.42 25.90 3.71
N LEU A 321 -5.99 27.15 3.69
CA LEU A 321 -5.87 27.95 4.91
C LEU A 321 -7.21 28.15 5.61
N ARG A 322 -8.30 28.31 4.87
CA ARG A 322 -9.66 28.44 5.41
C ARG A 322 -10.28 27.09 5.78
N HIS A 323 -9.94 26.05 5.01
CA HIS A 323 -10.47 24.70 5.10
C HIS A 323 -9.31 23.69 5.14
N PRO A 324 -8.65 23.49 6.31
CA PRO A 324 -7.49 22.61 6.42
C PRO A 324 -7.74 21.18 5.94
N GLU A 325 -8.99 20.70 6.03
CA GLU A 325 -9.42 19.41 5.51
C GLU A 325 -9.15 19.20 4.01
N LEU A 326 -8.98 20.29 3.24
CA LEU A 326 -8.66 20.21 1.82
C LEU A 326 -7.25 19.64 1.60
N ALA A 327 -6.33 19.83 2.56
CA ALA A 327 -4.97 19.30 2.48
C ALA A 327 -4.88 17.78 2.69
N THR A 328 -5.92 17.13 3.19
CA THR A 328 -5.97 15.67 3.34
C THR A 328 -6.73 14.96 2.24
N ARG A 329 -7.21 15.69 1.22
CA ARG A 329 -7.93 15.09 0.11
C ARG A 329 -7.01 14.17 -0.69
N VAL A 330 -7.40 12.90 -0.75
CA VAL A 330 -6.75 11.89 -1.59
C VAL A 330 -7.50 11.80 -2.91
N THR A 331 -6.75 11.82 -4.01
CA THR A 331 -7.27 11.82 -5.37
C THR A 331 -6.97 10.51 -6.11
N PHE A 332 -7.54 10.36 -7.30
CA PHE A 332 -7.18 9.26 -8.22
C PHE A 332 -5.68 9.27 -8.55
N ALA A 333 -5.11 10.44 -8.83
CA ALA A 333 -3.70 10.57 -9.19
C ALA A 333 -2.78 10.16 -8.04
N ASP A 334 -3.15 10.42 -6.78
CA ASP A 334 -2.39 9.97 -5.62
C ASP A 334 -2.32 8.44 -5.54
N GLY A 335 -3.46 7.77 -5.73
CA GLY A 335 -3.53 6.32 -5.79
C GLY A 335 -2.74 5.75 -6.96
N MET A 336 -2.93 6.32 -8.16
CA MET A 336 -2.25 5.89 -9.39
C MET A 336 -0.74 5.99 -9.28
N MET A 337 -0.21 7.10 -8.77
CA MET A 337 1.23 7.27 -8.63
C MET A 337 1.83 6.38 -7.54
N ALA A 338 1.11 6.15 -6.43
CA ALA A 338 1.53 5.20 -5.41
C ALA A 338 1.62 3.78 -5.96
N GLY A 339 0.56 3.31 -6.64
CA GLY A 339 0.51 2.01 -7.32
C GLY A 339 1.61 1.86 -8.37
N PHE A 340 1.73 2.85 -9.24
CA PHE A 340 2.71 2.88 -10.34
C PHE A 340 4.15 2.73 -9.85
N LEU A 341 4.60 3.58 -8.92
CA LEU A 341 5.99 3.53 -8.47
C LEU A 341 6.29 2.27 -7.65
N ALA A 342 5.34 1.79 -6.84
CA ALA A 342 5.53 0.56 -6.08
C ALA A 342 5.67 -0.66 -7.02
N ALA A 343 4.82 -0.74 -8.05
CA ALA A 343 4.83 -1.84 -9.01
C ALA A 343 5.99 -1.76 -10.01
N THR A 344 6.46 -0.55 -10.34
CA THR A 344 7.70 -0.37 -11.13
C THR A 344 8.92 -0.90 -10.36
N ALA A 345 8.93 -0.73 -9.04
CA ALA A 345 10.04 -1.19 -8.20
C ALA A 345 10.01 -2.71 -7.94
N GLY A 346 8.83 -3.33 -7.90
CA GLY A 346 8.63 -4.73 -7.54
C GLY A 346 9.54 -5.72 -8.27
N PRO A 347 9.46 -5.83 -9.61
CA PRO A 347 10.26 -6.80 -10.37
C PRO A 347 11.77 -6.64 -10.19
N LEU A 348 12.27 -5.41 -10.10
CA LEU A 348 13.70 -5.14 -9.89
C LEU A 348 14.15 -5.48 -8.45
N LEU A 349 13.25 -5.35 -7.46
CA LEU A 349 13.50 -5.83 -6.10
C LEU A 349 13.52 -7.36 -6.05
N VAL A 350 12.60 -8.03 -6.77
CA VAL A 350 12.62 -9.49 -6.93
C VAL A 350 13.95 -9.91 -7.53
N GLU A 351 14.35 -9.32 -8.67
CA GLU A 351 15.62 -9.62 -9.32
C GLU A 351 16.82 -9.41 -8.38
N LEU A 352 16.89 -8.27 -7.68
CA LEU A 352 17.99 -7.99 -6.75
C LEU A 352 18.11 -9.04 -5.64
N VAL A 353 16.99 -9.43 -5.02
CA VAL A 353 17.01 -10.39 -3.92
C VAL A 353 17.19 -11.82 -4.44
N PHE A 354 16.57 -12.16 -5.58
CA PHE A 354 16.68 -13.47 -6.21
C PHE A 354 18.12 -13.78 -6.60
N THR A 355 18.78 -12.85 -7.28
CA THR A 355 20.18 -12.97 -7.70
C THR A 355 21.14 -13.04 -6.51
N GLY A 356 20.87 -12.26 -5.46
CA GLY A 356 21.64 -12.31 -4.21
C GLY A 356 21.49 -13.63 -3.44
N LEU A 357 20.39 -14.36 -3.63
CA LEU A 357 20.08 -15.64 -2.99
C LEU A 357 20.33 -16.85 -3.89
N ALA A 358 20.89 -16.68 -5.09
CA ALA A 358 21.11 -17.78 -6.03
C ALA A 358 21.99 -18.89 -5.43
N GLY A 359 21.59 -20.15 -5.65
CA GLY A 359 22.24 -21.35 -5.09
C GLY A 359 22.01 -21.61 -3.60
N SER A 360 21.21 -20.79 -2.90
CA SER A 360 20.92 -20.98 -1.47
C SER A 360 19.68 -21.86 -1.18
N GLY A 361 18.90 -22.20 -2.21
CA GLY A 361 17.57 -22.83 -2.06
C GLY A 361 16.50 -21.89 -1.48
N ARG A 362 16.84 -20.63 -1.15
CA ARG A 362 15.94 -19.65 -0.51
C ARG A 362 15.42 -18.57 -1.44
N GLN A 363 15.56 -18.75 -2.75
CA GLN A 363 15.15 -17.75 -3.75
C GLN A 363 13.66 -17.37 -3.67
N SER A 364 12.81 -18.27 -3.17
CA SER A 364 11.39 -18.01 -2.93
C SER A 364 11.13 -16.82 -1.99
N TRP A 365 12.09 -16.49 -1.12
CA TRP A 365 12.05 -15.31 -0.25
C TRP A 365 12.18 -13.99 -0.99
N ALA A 366 12.70 -13.98 -2.22
CA ALA A 366 12.78 -12.76 -3.04
C ALA A 366 11.40 -12.15 -3.29
N TYR A 367 10.42 -13.00 -3.62
CA TYR A 367 9.02 -12.63 -3.79
C TYR A 367 8.40 -12.06 -2.51
N VAL A 368 8.71 -12.68 -1.36
CA VAL A 368 8.23 -12.21 -0.05
C VAL A 368 8.84 -10.84 0.28
N ALA A 369 10.14 -10.66 0.05
CA ALA A 369 10.84 -9.42 0.31
C ALA A 369 10.33 -8.28 -0.58
N ALA A 370 10.14 -8.53 -1.88
CA ALA A 370 9.60 -7.55 -2.82
C ALA A 370 8.15 -7.19 -2.50
N ALA A 371 7.30 -8.17 -2.23
CA ALA A 371 5.92 -7.93 -1.82
C ALA A 371 5.84 -7.13 -0.50
N LEU A 372 6.71 -7.43 0.47
CA LEU A 372 6.78 -6.70 1.74
C LEU A 372 7.24 -5.25 1.53
N ALA A 373 8.25 -5.03 0.68
CA ALA A 373 8.72 -3.69 0.35
C ALA A 373 7.64 -2.87 -0.38
N ALA A 374 7.01 -3.44 -1.42
CA ALA A 374 5.90 -2.80 -2.13
C ALA A 374 4.72 -2.53 -1.20
N GLY A 375 4.38 -3.50 -0.35
CA GLY A 375 3.33 -3.40 0.65
C GLY A 375 3.58 -2.29 1.66
N LEU A 376 4.81 -2.18 2.18
CA LEU A 376 5.21 -1.11 3.10
C LEU A 376 5.08 0.26 2.45
N LEU A 377 5.53 0.40 1.20
CA LEU A 377 5.46 1.65 0.44
C LEU A 377 4.00 2.06 0.20
N LEU A 378 3.15 1.14 -0.27
CA LEU A 378 1.73 1.40 -0.50
C LEU A 378 0.96 1.65 0.80
N GLY A 379 1.26 0.90 1.85
CA GLY A 379 0.68 1.08 3.19
C GLY A 379 1.03 2.44 3.78
N ALA A 380 2.30 2.86 3.65
CA ALA A 380 2.77 4.16 4.13
C ALA A 380 2.26 5.33 3.30
N VAL A 381 2.09 5.18 1.99
CA VAL A 381 1.59 6.26 1.11
C VAL A 381 0.07 6.28 1.07
N ALA A 382 -0.56 5.24 0.51
CA ALA A 382 -2.01 5.20 0.30
C ALA A 382 -2.75 4.94 1.61
N GLY A 383 -2.29 3.99 2.43
CA GLY A 383 -2.92 3.67 3.72
C GLY A 383 -2.94 4.86 4.68
N LEU A 384 -1.80 5.54 4.86
CA LEU A 384 -1.72 6.75 5.69
C LEU A 384 -2.55 7.90 5.12
N ALA A 385 -2.56 8.11 3.80
CA ALA A 385 -3.37 9.15 3.17
C ALA A 385 -4.86 8.92 3.40
N LEU A 386 -5.34 7.68 3.25
CA LEU A 386 -6.72 7.28 3.54
C LEU A 386 -7.06 7.48 5.02
N LEU A 387 -6.14 7.15 5.94
CA LEU A 387 -6.32 7.43 7.37
C LEU A 387 -6.46 8.94 7.64
N ARG A 388 -5.56 9.76 7.09
CA ARG A 388 -5.62 11.22 7.26
C ARG A 388 -6.96 11.76 6.76
N ALA A 389 -7.40 11.32 5.59
CA ALA A 389 -8.69 11.70 5.02
C ALA A 389 -9.87 11.25 5.90
N ALA A 390 -9.82 10.04 6.47
CA ALA A 390 -10.86 9.52 7.35
C ALA A 390 -10.95 10.28 8.69
N VAL A 391 -9.82 10.48 9.37
CA VAL A 391 -9.76 11.17 10.66
C VAL A 391 -10.16 12.63 10.52
N VAL A 392 -9.56 13.35 9.57
CA VAL A 392 -9.84 14.78 9.36
C VAL A 392 -11.23 14.97 8.77
N GLY A 393 -11.64 14.11 7.83
CA GLY A 393 -12.99 14.13 7.27
C GLY A 393 -14.05 13.90 8.34
N ARG A 394 -13.81 13.00 9.29
CA ARG A 394 -14.72 12.79 10.43
C ARG A 394 -14.85 14.05 11.29
N ALA A 395 -13.74 14.71 11.61
CA ALA A 395 -13.75 15.96 12.37
C ALA A 395 -14.43 17.12 11.63
N ALA A 396 -14.27 17.19 10.30
CA ALA A 396 -14.85 18.23 9.45
C ALA A 396 -16.26 17.90 8.92
N GLY A 397 -16.80 16.72 9.21
CA GLY A 397 -18.10 16.26 8.69
C GLY A 397 -18.10 15.94 7.19
N ILE A 398 -16.94 15.67 6.59
CA ILE A 398 -16.74 15.46 5.15
C ILE A 398 -16.42 13.98 4.86
N ARG A 399 -16.97 13.47 3.75
CA ARG A 399 -16.65 12.15 3.21
C ARG A 399 -15.55 12.25 2.17
N PHE A 400 -14.70 11.23 2.09
CA PHE A 400 -13.67 11.12 1.07
C PHE A 400 -14.02 10.03 0.03
N PRO A 401 -13.70 10.24 -1.25
CA PRO A 401 -14.10 9.34 -2.33
C PRO A 401 -13.14 8.14 -2.47
N VAL A 402 -13.34 7.10 -1.65
CA VAL A 402 -12.53 5.86 -1.64
C VAL A 402 -12.36 5.26 -3.04
N ALA A 403 -13.45 5.18 -3.81
CA ALA A 403 -13.47 4.59 -5.14
C ALA A 403 -12.43 5.20 -6.08
N ARG A 404 -12.22 6.52 -6.03
CA ARG A 404 -11.26 7.20 -6.90
C ARG A 404 -9.82 6.79 -6.57
N VAL A 405 -9.49 6.69 -5.28
CA VAL A 405 -8.16 6.27 -4.84
C VAL A 405 -7.92 4.80 -5.18
N ALA A 406 -8.90 3.94 -4.90
CA ALA A 406 -8.82 2.51 -5.19
C ALA A 406 -8.65 2.22 -6.68
N LEU A 407 -9.44 2.87 -7.55
CA LEU A 407 -9.25 2.79 -9.01
C LEU A 407 -7.90 3.35 -9.44
N GLY A 408 -7.44 4.43 -8.80
CA GLY A 408 -6.10 4.97 -9.01
C GLY A 408 -5.04 3.90 -8.77
N VAL A 409 -5.00 3.32 -7.57
CA VAL A 409 -4.05 2.24 -7.22
C VAL A 409 -4.18 1.05 -8.17
N GLY A 410 -5.42 0.64 -8.46
CA GLY A 410 -5.73 -0.47 -9.38
C GLY A 410 -5.22 -0.29 -10.79
N ILE A 411 -5.23 0.95 -11.33
CA ILE A 411 -4.65 1.26 -12.65
C ILE A 411 -3.14 1.47 -12.55
N GLY A 412 -2.68 2.10 -11.46
CA GLY A 412 -1.28 2.40 -11.23
C GLY A 412 -0.42 1.14 -11.19
N VAL A 413 -0.84 0.10 -10.46
CA VAL A 413 -0.04 -1.13 -10.28
C VAL A 413 0.25 -1.83 -11.63
N PRO A 414 -0.75 -2.20 -12.46
CA PRO A 414 -0.49 -2.78 -13.78
C PRO A 414 0.35 -1.88 -14.67
N LEU A 415 0.08 -0.57 -14.68
CA LEU A 415 0.87 0.37 -15.49
C LEU A 415 2.34 0.40 -15.04
N GLY A 416 2.60 0.29 -13.74
CA GLY A 416 3.95 0.19 -13.19
C GLY A 416 4.66 -1.10 -13.59
N GLN A 417 3.97 -2.25 -13.59
CA GLN A 417 4.51 -3.51 -14.10
C GLN A 417 4.86 -3.40 -15.59
N VAL A 418 3.95 -2.83 -16.39
CA VAL A 418 4.14 -2.58 -17.83
C VAL A 418 5.33 -1.65 -18.08
N VAL A 419 5.55 -0.63 -17.26
CA VAL A 419 6.66 0.33 -17.43
C VAL A 419 7.98 -0.14 -16.80
N SER A 420 7.96 -1.14 -15.92
CA SER A 420 9.15 -1.63 -15.21
C SER A 420 10.32 -1.92 -16.16
N LEU A 421 11.51 -1.40 -15.84
CA LEU A 421 12.70 -1.61 -16.67
C LEU A 421 13.18 -3.08 -16.67
N ALA A 422 12.81 -3.87 -15.65
CA ALA A 422 13.10 -5.31 -15.61
C ALA A 422 12.47 -6.09 -16.77
N GLY A 423 11.38 -5.59 -17.35
CA GLY A 423 10.71 -6.24 -18.47
C GLY A 423 11.33 -5.96 -19.83
N ALA A 424 12.32 -5.06 -19.93
CA ALA A 424 12.91 -4.66 -21.20
C ALA A 424 13.63 -5.84 -21.87
N GLY A 425 13.28 -6.12 -23.14
CA GLY A 425 13.87 -7.20 -23.93
C GLY A 425 13.26 -8.57 -23.73
N THR A 426 12.20 -8.69 -22.93
CA THR A 426 11.46 -9.95 -22.79
C THR A 426 10.55 -10.24 -23.98
N GLY A 427 10.25 -9.22 -24.82
CA GLY A 427 9.29 -9.34 -25.93
C GLY A 427 7.83 -9.51 -25.48
N ARG A 428 7.55 -9.39 -24.17
CA ARG A 428 6.24 -9.61 -23.56
C ARG A 428 5.73 -8.34 -22.89
N LEU A 429 4.42 -8.11 -22.95
CA LEU A 429 3.80 -6.98 -22.24
C LEU A 429 3.90 -7.24 -20.73
N ALA A 430 4.61 -6.37 -20.01
CA ALA A 430 4.92 -6.55 -18.58
C ALA A 430 5.65 -7.86 -18.21
N GLY A 431 6.23 -8.58 -19.18
CA GLY A 431 6.81 -9.91 -18.93
C GLY A 431 5.79 -11.05 -18.89
N LEU A 432 4.51 -10.77 -19.13
CA LEU A 432 3.41 -11.71 -18.98
C LEU A 432 3.12 -12.49 -20.27
N ASP A 433 2.71 -13.75 -20.12
CA ASP A 433 2.17 -14.54 -21.24
C ASP A 433 0.70 -14.17 -21.51
N ASP A 434 -0.11 -13.97 -20.47
CA ASP A 434 -1.50 -13.51 -20.59
C ASP A 434 -1.71 -12.11 -19.97
N PRO A 435 -2.11 -11.07 -20.75
CA PRO A 435 -2.37 -9.74 -20.22
C PRO A 435 -3.57 -9.69 -19.25
N LEU A 436 -4.43 -10.71 -19.17
CA LEU A 436 -5.53 -10.76 -18.21
C LEU A 436 -5.04 -10.77 -16.75
N TRP A 437 -3.80 -11.20 -16.48
CA TRP A 437 -3.20 -11.12 -15.15
C TRP A 437 -3.03 -9.69 -14.64
N LEU A 438 -2.91 -8.71 -15.54
CA LEU A 438 -2.92 -7.29 -15.18
C LEU A 438 -4.25 -6.89 -14.54
N LEU A 439 -5.38 -7.46 -15.00
CA LEU A 439 -6.70 -7.20 -14.42
C LEU A 439 -6.86 -7.87 -13.05
N ALA A 440 -6.33 -9.09 -12.88
CA ALA A 440 -6.31 -9.75 -11.58
C ALA A 440 -5.49 -8.94 -10.57
N THR A 441 -4.30 -8.48 -10.97
CA THR A 441 -3.43 -7.61 -10.17
C THR A 441 -4.10 -6.30 -9.79
N ALA A 442 -4.77 -5.65 -10.75
CA ALA A 442 -5.60 -4.48 -10.49
C ALA A 442 -6.68 -4.78 -9.45
N GLY A 443 -7.37 -5.92 -9.60
CA GLY A 443 -8.40 -6.39 -8.69
C GLY A 443 -7.91 -6.52 -7.25
N PHE A 444 -6.78 -7.20 -7.02
CA PHE A 444 -6.20 -7.33 -5.69
C PHE A 444 -5.79 -5.97 -5.09
N ALA A 445 -5.19 -5.10 -5.90
CA ALA A 445 -4.76 -3.77 -5.45
C ALA A 445 -5.95 -2.86 -5.08
N VAL A 446 -7.05 -2.90 -5.86
CA VAL A 446 -8.31 -2.20 -5.54
C VAL A 446 -8.88 -2.74 -4.23
N GLY A 447 -8.97 -4.06 -4.08
CA GLY A 447 -9.49 -4.72 -2.89
C GLY A 447 -8.73 -4.34 -1.62
N ALA A 448 -7.39 -4.40 -1.67
CA ALA A 448 -6.53 -3.95 -0.58
C ALA A 448 -6.74 -2.46 -0.24
N THR A 449 -6.92 -1.60 -1.24
CA THR A 449 -7.18 -0.17 -1.02
C THR A 449 -8.52 0.07 -0.32
N VAL A 450 -9.56 -0.67 -0.71
CA VAL A 450 -10.90 -0.60 -0.09
C VAL A 450 -10.85 -1.06 1.37
N LEU A 451 -10.14 -2.17 1.64
CA LEU A 451 -9.91 -2.65 3.01
C LEU A 451 -9.17 -1.59 3.84
N CYS A 452 -8.11 -0.98 3.31
CA CYS A 452 -7.39 0.10 3.98
C CYS A 452 -8.30 1.29 4.31
N ALA A 453 -9.16 1.69 3.37
CA ALA A 453 -10.09 2.81 3.58
C ALA A 453 -11.17 2.49 4.63
N ALA A 454 -11.68 1.26 4.64
CA ALA A 454 -12.64 0.82 5.64
C ALA A 454 -12.00 0.75 7.04
N THR A 455 -10.78 0.24 7.14
CA THR A 455 -10.02 0.19 8.41
C THR A 455 -9.64 1.59 8.88
N ALA A 456 -9.24 2.48 7.96
CA ALA A 456 -9.02 3.89 8.26
C ALA A 456 -10.26 4.56 8.86
N THR A 457 -11.46 4.18 8.41
CA THR A 457 -12.72 4.69 8.97
C THR A 457 -12.97 4.16 10.38
N LEU A 458 -12.67 2.89 10.68
CA LEU A 458 -12.75 2.34 12.04
C LEU A 458 -11.72 2.95 12.99
N LEU A 459 -10.47 3.11 12.53
CA LEU A 459 -9.41 3.77 13.28
C LEU A 459 -9.74 5.25 13.52
N ALA A 460 -10.36 5.91 12.54
CA ALA A 460 -10.88 7.24 12.72
C ALA A 460 -11.93 7.28 13.83
N ASP A 461 -12.83 6.30 13.94
CA ASP A 461 -13.82 6.23 15.04
C ASP A 461 -13.19 5.88 16.41
N ALA A 462 -12.07 5.15 16.41
CA ALA A 462 -11.29 4.85 17.61
C ALA A 462 -10.40 6.02 18.07
N ALA A 463 -10.13 6.98 17.18
CA ALA A 463 -9.17 8.07 17.44
C ALA A 463 -9.53 8.90 18.67
N GLY A 464 -10.83 9.06 19.00
CA GLY A 464 -11.28 9.79 20.18
C GLY A 464 -10.80 9.22 21.52
N ARG A 465 -10.48 7.91 21.58
CA ARG A 465 -9.88 7.28 22.78
C ARG A 465 -8.35 7.22 22.70
N ALA A 466 -7.76 7.49 21.54
CA ALA A 466 -6.32 7.46 21.37
C ALA A 466 -5.68 8.69 22.01
N GLY A 467 -4.87 8.49 23.05
CA GLY A 467 -4.15 9.58 23.72
C GLY A 467 -3.12 10.29 22.82
N THR A 468 -2.68 9.65 21.74
CA THR A 468 -1.73 10.22 20.77
C THR A 468 -2.12 9.87 19.34
N SER A 469 -1.67 10.68 18.37
CA SER A 469 -1.87 10.37 16.95
C SER A 469 -1.12 9.10 16.51
N ARG A 470 -0.01 8.74 17.17
CA ARG A 470 0.78 7.53 16.90
C ARG A 470 -0.02 6.24 17.08
N ALA A 471 -0.86 6.19 18.11
CA ALA A 471 -1.74 5.05 18.36
C ALA A 471 -2.78 4.82 17.25
N VAL A 472 -2.97 5.79 16.34
CA VAL A 472 -3.88 5.67 15.20
C VAL A 472 -3.12 5.40 13.90
N TRP A 473 -2.04 6.13 13.63
CA TRP A 473 -1.35 6.01 12.34
C TRP A 473 -0.43 4.79 12.23
N LEU A 474 0.19 4.32 13.33
CA LEU A 474 1.02 3.11 13.28
C LEU A 474 0.19 1.86 12.91
N PRO A 475 -0.98 1.60 13.54
CA PRO A 475 -1.85 0.50 13.10
C PRO A 475 -2.33 0.66 11.65
N ALA A 476 -2.62 1.87 11.18
CA ALA A 476 -3.03 2.05 9.78
C ALA A 476 -1.93 1.69 8.79
N VAL A 477 -0.68 2.09 9.06
CA VAL A 477 0.47 1.73 8.22
C VAL A 477 0.74 0.22 8.29
N ALA A 478 0.68 -0.39 9.48
CA ALA A 478 0.85 -1.82 9.65
C ALA A 478 -0.23 -2.63 8.91
N PHE A 479 -1.50 -2.23 9.05
CA PHE A 479 -2.61 -2.83 8.31
C PHE A 479 -2.44 -2.69 6.81
N GLY A 480 -2.13 -1.47 6.33
CA GLY A 480 -1.90 -1.23 4.91
C GLY A 480 -0.74 -2.05 4.37
N THR A 481 0.35 -2.15 5.13
CA THR A 481 1.51 -2.98 4.78
C THR A 481 1.10 -4.43 4.63
N ALA A 482 0.41 -5.01 5.62
CA ALA A 482 -0.06 -6.39 5.56
C ALA A 482 -1.00 -6.64 4.36
N ALA A 483 -1.98 -5.76 4.16
CA ALA A 483 -2.96 -5.89 3.08
C ALA A 483 -2.31 -5.83 1.69
N TYR A 484 -1.46 -4.82 1.42
CA TYR A 484 -0.80 -4.71 0.13
C TYR A 484 0.29 -5.78 -0.07
N THR A 485 1.00 -6.19 0.97
CA THR A 485 1.97 -7.30 0.88
C THR A 485 1.27 -8.59 0.46
N ALA A 486 0.16 -8.94 1.11
CA ALA A 486 -0.62 -10.10 0.73
C ALA A 486 -1.14 -9.95 -0.71
N ALA A 487 -1.73 -8.82 -1.06
CA ALA A 487 -2.26 -8.57 -2.41
C ALA A 487 -1.20 -8.72 -3.51
N MET A 488 -0.01 -8.12 -3.35
CA MET A 488 1.07 -8.23 -4.34
C MET A 488 1.62 -9.66 -4.43
N TRP A 489 1.86 -10.32 -3.29
CA TRP A 489 2.36 -11.69 -3.27
C TRP A 489 1.35 -12.68 -3.88
N ILE A 490 0.07 -12.57 -3.54
CA ILE A 490 -1.00 -13.40 -4.11
C ILE A 490 -1.05 -13.19 -5.62
N SER A 491 -1.03 -11.94 -6.08
CA SER A 491 -1.15 -11.63 -7.50
C SER A 491 -0.01 -12.23 -8.33
N GLU A 492 1.22 -12.06 -7.89
CA GLU A 492 2.41 -12.59 -8.57
C GLU A 492 2.43 -14.12 -8.58
N ARG A 493 1.92 -14.76 -7.51
CA ARG A 493 1.80 -16.22 -7.48
C ARG A 493 0.69 -16.74 -8.36
N VAL A 494 -0.46 -16.06 -8.41
CA VAL A 494 -1.56 -16.40 -9.32
C VAL A 494 -1.09 -16.27 -10.76
N GLU A 495 -0.40 -15.19 -11.11
CA GLU A 495 0.22 -15.01 -12.43
C GLU A 495 1.17 -16.16 -12.76
N PHE A 496 2.17 -16.41 -11.91
CA PHE A 496 3.16 -17.46 -12.13
C PHE A 496 2.54 -18.85 -12.29
N VAL A 497 1.59 -19.20 -11.42
CA VAL A 497 0.92 -20.51 -11.46
C VAL A 497 -0.03 -20.61 -12.65
N GLY A 498 -0.76 -19.54 -12.96
CA GLY A 498 -1.66 -19.50 -14.10
C GLY A 498 -0.94 -19.68 -15.42
N ASP A 499 0.18 -18.98 -15.62
CA ASP A 499 0.98 -19.08 -16.85
C ASP A 499 1.66 -20.45 -16.99
N ARG A 500 2.10 -21.05 -15.88
CA ARG A 500 2.87 -22.31 -15.92
C ARG A 500 2.01 -23.57 -15.86
N LEU A 501 0.90 -23.52 -15.14
CA LEU A 501 0.11 -24.70 -14.76
C LEU A 501 -1.38 -24.56 -15.12
N GLY A 502 -1.81 -23.43 -15.69
CA GLY A 502 -3.18 -23.18 -16.10
C GLY A 502 -4.18 -23.09 -14.93
N GLY A 503 -5.47 -23.19 -15.26
CA GLY A 503 -6.56 -23.09 -14.28
C GLY A 503 -6.54 -24.18 -13.21
N GLU A 504 -6.15 -25.41 -13.56
CA GLU A 504 -6.03 -26.51 -12.60
C GLU A 504 -4.93 -26.24 -11.57
N GLY A 505 -3.76 -25.77 -12.02
CA GLY A 505 -2.68 -25.37 -11.14
C GLY A 505 -3.08 -24.28 -10.16
N LEU A 506 -3.90 -23.32 -10.60
CA LEU A 506 -4.43 -22.26 -9.74
C LEU A 506 -5.33 -22.79 -8.63
N LEU A 507 -6.19 -23.77 -8.94
CA LEU A 507 -7.03 -24.41 -7.94
C LEU A 507 -6.18 -25.17 -6.91
N VAL A 508 -5.16 -25.93 -7.36
CA VAL A 508 -4.20 -26.60 -6.46
C VAL A 508 -3.48 -25.57 -5.60
N TRP A 509 -2.98 -24.50 -6.19
CA TRP A 509 -2.24 -23.45 -5.48
C TRP A 509 -3.12 -22.74 -4.45
N ALA A 510 -4.37 -22.41 -4.81
CA ALA A 510 -5.31 -21.74 -3.92
C ALA A 510 -5.55 -22.56 -2.63
N VAL A 511 -5.51 -23.89 -2.71
CA VAL A 511 -5.74 -24.75 -1.55
C VAL A 511 -4.46 -25.26 -0.88
N THR A 512 -3.28 -25.11 -1.47
CA THR A 512 -2.02 -25.64 -0.90
C THR A 512 -1.04 -24.54 -0.48
N ALA A 513 -0.93 -23.47 -1.27
CA ALA A 513 0.10 -22.46 -1.10
C ALA A 513 -0.36 -21.23 -0.31
N LEU A 514 -1.67 -21.02 -0.16
CA LEU A 514 -2.20 -19.93 0.68
C LEU A 514 -1.87 -20.11 2.18
N ASN A 515 -1.46 -21.31 2.60
CA ASN A 515 -0.85 -21.58 3.91
C ASN A 515 0.56 -20.96 4.07
N ALA A 516 1.02 -20.14 3.13
CA ALA A 516 2.26 -19.41 3.30
C ALA A 516 2.22 -18.60 4.62
N PRO A 517 3.25 -18.70 5.49
CA PRO A 517 3.30 -17.96 6.76
C PRO A 517 3.04 -16.46 6.58
N LEU A 518 3.46 -15.90 5.45
CA LEU A 518 3.21 -14.51 5.06
C LEU A 518 1.72 -14.14 5.08
N VAL A 519 0.87 -14.94 4.44
CA VAL A 519 -0.57 -14.65 4.30
C VAL A 519 -1.27 -14.80 5.65
N ILE A 520 -0.89 -15.82 6.43
CA ILE A 520 -1.40 -16.02 7.80
C ILE A 520 -1.05 -14.82 8.68
N VAL A 521 0.23 -14.42 8.72
CA VAL A 521 0.68 -13.25 9.51
C VAL A 521 -0.05 -11.99 9.06
N ALA A 522 -0.18 -11.76 7.75
CA ALA A 522 -0.91 -10.61 7.23
C ALA A 522 -2.39 -10.61 7.67
N ALA A 523 -3.08 -11.75 7.54
CA ALA A 523 -4.46 -11.92 7.98
C ALA A 523 -4.61 -11.68 9.49
N THR A 524 -3.72 -12.24 10.32
CA THR A 524 -3.72 -12.04 11.77
C THR A 524 -3.53 -10.57 12.13
N VAL A 525 -2.54 -9.89 11.55
CA VAL A 525 -2.30 -8.45 11.79
C VAL A 525 -3.53 -7.63 11.41
N MET A 526 -4.16 -7.93 10.27
CA MET A 526 -5.38 -7.25 9.83
C MET A 526 -6.54 -7.46 10.83
N THR A 527 -6.81 -8.70 11.23
CA THR A 527 -7.88 -9.05 12.18
C THR A 527 -7.65 -8.39 13.55
N VAL A 528 -6.45 -8.45 14.10
CA VAL A 528 -6.12 -7.86 15.41
C VAL A 528 -6.31 -6.34 15.41
N ILE A 529 -5.85 -5.64 14.36
CA ILE A 529 -6.00 -4.19 14.26
C ILE A 529 -7.47 -3.79 14.14
N VAL A 530 -8.25 -4.50 13.31
CA VAL A 530 -9.69 -4.24 13.18
C VAL A 530 -10.41 -4.51 14.49
N ALA A 531 -10.06 -5.59 15.21
CA ALA A 531 -10.67 -5.96 16.49
C ALA A 531 -10.39 -4.86 17.52
N GLY A 532 -9.13 -4.45 17.64
CA GLY A 532 -8.70 -3.36 18.51
C GLY A 532 -9.43 -2.06 18.20
N ALA A 533 -9.53 -1.67 16.93
CA ALA A 533 -10.24 -0.46 16.51
C ALA A 533 -11.75 -0.52 16.81
N ALA A 534 -12.39 -1.67 16.56
CA ALA A 534 -13.82 -1.87 16.79
C ALA A 534 -14.18 -1.84 18.29
N VAL A 535 -13.33 -2.41 19.15
CA VAL A 535 -13.46 -2.36 20.62
C VAL A 535 -13.17 -0.95 21.16
N ALA A 536 -12.11 -0.32 20.64
CA ALA A 536 -11.63 0.98 21.10
C ALA A 536 -12.51 2.15 20.66
N GLY A 537 -13.35 2.02 19.64
CA GLY A 537 -14.22 3.11 19.27
C GLY A 537 -15.48 3.24 20.14
N GLY A 538 -16.17 4.37 19.98
CA GLY A 538 -17.37 4.72 20.76
C GLY A 538 -17.13 5.85 21.76
N SER A 539 -16.11 6.67 21.53
CA SER A 539 -16.03 7.98 22.15
C SER A 539 -16.97 8.93 21.41
N ALA A 540 -17.84 9.64 22.13
CA ALA A 540 -18.60 10.76 21.54
C ALA A 540 -17.70 11.97 21.21
N ARG A 541 -16.53 12.06 21.85
CA ARG A 541 -15.58 13.16 21.74
C ARG A 541 -14.53 12.86 20.68
N GLY A 542 -14.22 13.86 19.86
CA GLY A 542 -13.07 13.82 18.95
C GLY A 542 -11.73 13.82 19.69
N PRO A 543 -10.64 13.37 19.05
CA PRO A 543 -9.31 13.34 19.66
C PRO A 543 -8.81 14.74 20.04
N ALA A 544 -8.39 14.91 21.29
CA ALA A 544 -7.86 16.19 21.80
C ALA A 544 -6.62 16.67 21.02
N TRP A 545 -5.81 15.75 20.48
CA TRP A 545 -4.63 16.09 19.67
C TRP A 545 -4.98 16.64 18.28
N LEU A 546 -6.20 16.39 17.78
CA LEU A 546 -6.65 16.88 16.47
C LEU A 546 -7.32 18.25 16.58
N THR A 547 -8.02 18.52 17.68
CA THR A 547 -8.66 19.83 17.92
C THR A 547 -8.28 20.33 19.32
N PRO A 548 -7.01 20.65 19.57
CA PRO A 548 -6.60 20.99 20.92
C PRO A 548 -7.19 22.36 21.29
N GLY A 549 -7.68 22.51 22.51
CA GLY A 549 -8.28 23.76 22.99
C GLY A 549 -9.77 23.97 22.66
N SER A 550 -10.49 22.93 22.23
CA SER A 550 -11.96 22.94 22.20
C SER A 550 -12.48 21.96 23.26
N PRO A 551 -12.70 22.39 24.53
CA PRO A 551 -12.99 21.47 25.63
C PRO A 551 -14.41 20.88 25.60
N THR A 552 -15.34 21.46 24.83
CA THR A 552 -16.79 21.20 25.03
C THR A 552 -17.66 21.32 23.78
N ALA A 553 -17.14 21.70 22.62
CA ALA A 553 -17.99 21.78 21.43
C ALA A 553 -18.25 20.35 20.91
N ASP A 554 -19.44 19.81 21.23
CA ASP A 554 -19.98 18.65 20.53
C ASP A 554 -19.86 18.94 19.02
N PRO A 555 -19.09 18.15 18.26
CA PRO A 555 -18.83 18.46 16.86
C PRO A 555 -20.17 18.56 16.12
N PRO A 556 -20.42 19.69 15.43
CA PRO A 556 -21.70 19.88 14.74
C PRO A 556 -21.84 18.83 13.64
N GLY A 557 -22.74 17.86 13.84
CA GLY A 557 -23.39 17.14 12.75
C GLY A 557 -23.22 15.62 12.66
N ARG A 558 -22.27 14.98 13.37
CA ARG A 558 -22.25 13.49 13.46
C ARG A 558 -21.67 13.01 14.78
N ARG A 559 -22.53 12.44 15.62
CA ARG A 559 -22.07 11.59 16.74
C ARG A 559 -21.20 10.48 16.16
N TRP A 560 -20.01 10.34 16.72
CA TRP A 560 -19.11 9.22 16.47
C TRP A 560 -19.88 7.95 16.88
N SER A 561 -20.42 7.23 15.89
CA SER A 561 -21.33 6.12 16.14
C SER A 561 -20.62 5.03 16.95
N PRO A 562 -21.29 4.35 17.90
CA PRO A 562 -20.66 3.30 18.68
C PRO A 562 -20.28 2.12 17.77
N PRO A 563 -18.98 1.84 17.58
CA PRO A 563 -18.52 0.74 16.74
C PRO A 563 -18.74 -0.63 17.38
N ARG A 564 -19.02 -0.68 18.68
CA ARG A 564 -19.38 -1.92 19.38
C ARG A 564 -20.57 -2.62 18.74
N THR A 565 -21.61 -1.89 18.34
CA THR A 565 -22.78 -2.48 17.67
C THR A 565 -22.39 -3.15 16.35
N TYR A 566 -21.49 -2.53 15.59
CA TYR A 566 -21.00 -3.09 14.34
C TYR A 566 -20.07 -4.29 14.55
N ALA A 567 -19.25 -4.29 15.60
CA ALA A 567 -18.43 -5.42 15.98
C ALA A 567 -19.31 -6.62 16.35
N VAL A 568 -20.33 -6.41 17.19
CA VAL A 568 -21.31 -7.44 17.56
C VAL A 568 -22.04 -7.95 16.33
N ALA A 569 -22.49 -7.07 15.43
CA ALA A 569 -23.13 -7.48 14.18
C ALA A 569 -22.19 -8.30 13.28
N ALA A 570 -20.90 -7.95 13.21
CA ALA A 570 -19.91 -8.70 12.43
C ALA A 570 -19.62 -10.08 13.03
N LEU A 571 -19.48 -10.18 14.35
CA LEU A 571 -19.31 -11.45 15.05
C LEU A 571 -20.56 -12.33 14.93
N ALA A 572 -21.76 -11.75 15.07
CA ALA A 572 -23.02 -12.46 14.91
C ALA A 572 -23.23 -12.95 13.47
N ALA A 573 -22.95 -12.12 12.47
CA ALA A 573 -22.99 -12.52 11.06
C ALA A 573 -21.96 -13.63 10.77
N GLY A 574 -20.75 -13.51 11.33
CA GLY A 574 -19.72 -14.54 11.28
C GLY A 574 -20.19 -15.87 11.84
N ALA A 575 -20.67 -15.87 13.08
CA ALA A 575 -21.17 -17.07 13.76
C ALA A 575 -22.35 -17.71 13.01
N ALA A 576 -23.34 -16.91 12.59
CA ALA A 576 -24.49 -17.40 11.83
C ALA A 576 -24.08 -18.01 10.48
N SER A 577 -23.16 -17.38 9.76
CA SER A 577 -22.61 -17.90 8.51
C SER A 577 -21.82 -19.20 8.72
N GLY A 578 -21.01 -19.27 9.79
CA GLY A 578 -20.25 -20.47 10.15
C GLY A 578 -21.15 -21.66 10.52
N VAL A 579 -22.22 -21.42 11.28
CA VAL A 579 -23.23 -22.44 11.59
C VAL A 579 -23.93 -22.92 10.32
N ALA A 580 -24.35 -22.00 9.44
CA ALA A 580 -24.97 -22.34 8.16
C ALA A 580 -24.05 -23.19 7.27
N ALA A 581 -22.78 -22.80 7.17
CA ALA A 581 -21.77 -23.57 6.44
C ALA A 581 -21.56 -24.97 7.04
N GLY A 582 -21.49 -25.06 8.36
CA GLY A 582 -21.43 -26.32 9.09
C GLY A 582 -22.62 -27.24 8.81
N LEU A 583 -23.85 -26.70 8.81
CA LEU A 583 -25.05 -27.45 8.45
C LEU A 583 -25.00 -27.96 7.01
N VAL A 584 -24.53 -27.15 6.06
CA VAL A 584 -24.35 -27.60 4.66
C VAL A 584 -23.33 -28.74 4.58
N MET A 585 -22.23 -28.68 5.33
CA MET A 585 -21.26 -29.78 5.39
C MET A 585 -21.87 -31.07 5.97
N ILE A 586 -22.65 -30.94 7.06
CA ILE A 586 -23.36 -32.07 7.70
C ILE A 586 -24.33 -32.70 6.70
N VAL A 587 -25.19 -31.90 6.07
CA VAL A 587 -26.18 -32.38 5.09
C VAL A 587 -25.49 -33.03 3.89
N ASN A 588 -24.46 -32.40 3.33
CA ASN A 588 -23.69 -32.98 2.22
C ASN A 588 -23.05 -34.32 2.60
N ARG A 589 -22.55 -34.46 3.84
CA ARG A 589 -22.02 -35.72 4.35
C ARG A 589 -23.11 -36.77 4.52
N LEU A 590 -24.27 -36.42 5.08
CA LEU A 590 -25.39 -37.35 5.27
C LEU A 590 -25.93 -37.87 3.94
N LEU A 591 -26.02 -37.01 2.92
CA LEU A 591 -26.51 -37.38 1.59
C LEU A 591 -25.52 -38.29 0.83
N ARG A 592 -24.22 -38.14 1.05
CA ARG A 592 -23.17 -38.87 0.31
C ARG A 592 -22.57 -40.06 1.05
N GLY A 593 -22.91 -40.28 2.32
CA GLY A 593 -22.39 -41.39 3.12
C GLY A 593 -20.88 -41.30 3.41
N ALA A 594 -20.24 -42.43 3.71
CA ALA A 594 -18.78 -42.53 3.86
C ALA A 594 -18.08 -42.28 2.51
N ALA A 595 -16.80 -41.89 2.53
CA ALA A 595 -16.04 -41.79 1.27
C ALA A 595 -15.69 -43.21 0.83
N ALA A 596 -15.92 -43.54 -0.44
CA ALA A 596 -15.64 -44.86 -0.99
C ALA A 596 -14.13 -45.12 -1.12
N ASP A 597 -13.35 -44.06 -1.37
CA ASP A 597 -11.91 -44.11 -1.54
C ASP A 597 -11.19 -42.82 -1.08
N VAL A 598 -9.86 -42.82 -1.19
CA VAL A 598 -8.99 -41.70 -0.81
C VAL A 598 -9.22 -40.47 -1.70
N ALA A 599 -9.44 -40.67 -3.01
CA ALA A 599 -9.69 -39.59 -3.95
C ALA A 599 -10.97 -38.81 -3.58
N GLU A 600 -12.02 -39.54 -3.20
CA GLU A 600 -13.26 -38.96 -2.72
C GLU A 600 -13.06 -38.29 -1.35
N GLN A 601 -12.24 -38.85 -0.45
CA GLN A 601 -11.90 -38.22 0.82
C GLN A 601 -11.22 -36.86 0.62
N VAL A 602 -10.23 -36.78 -0.27
CA VAL A 602 -9.53 -35.54 -0.65
C VAL A 602 -10.50 -34.53 -1.26
N THR A 603 -11.37 -35.01 -2.14
CA THR A 603 -12.40 -34.18 -2.78
C THR A 603 -13.33 -33.56 -1.74
N ARG A 604 -13.81 -34.36 -0.79
CA ARG A 604 -14.69 -33.90 0.30
C ARG A 604 -13.97 -32.92 1.23
N TYR A 605 -12.69 -33.15 1.51
CA TYR A 605 -11.85 -32.25 2.31
C TYR A 605 -11.75 -30.85 1.68
N TYR A 606 -11.36 -30.76 0.41
CA TYR A 606 -11.23 -29.46 -0.27
C TYR A 606 -12.59 -28.79 -0.50
N THR A 607 -13.65 -29.55 -0.72
CA THR A 607 -15.02 -29.01 -0.77
C THR A 607 -15.37 -28.30 0.54
N ALA A 608 -15.00 -28.87 1.69
CA ALA A 608 -15.22 -28.24 2.99
C ALA A 608 -14.39 -26.95 3.16
N VAL A 609 -13.13 -26.92 2.67
CA VAL A 609 -12.30 -25.70 2.66
C VAL A 609 -12.97 -24.58 1.86
N TRP A 610 -13.49 -24.89 0.66
CA TRP A 610 -14.22 -23.92 -0.18
C TRP A 610 -15.52 -23.42 0.46
N ILE A 611 -16.30 -24.30 1.09
CA ILE A 611 -17.52 -23.91 1.83
C ILE A 611 -17.16 -22.94 2.97
N ALA A 612 -16.10 -23.21 3.74
CA ALA A 612 -15.67 -22.33 4.82
C ALA A 612 -15.23 -20.95 4.30
N ALA A 613 -14.49 -20.91 3.19
CA ALA A 613 -14.08 -19.66 2.56
C ALA A 613 -15.28 -18.88 1.99
N ALA A 614 -16.23 -19.56 1.35
CA ALA A 614 -17.47 -18.96 0.85
C ALA A 614 -18.29 -18.34 2.00
N ALA A 615 -18.38 -19.00 3.15
CA ALA A 615 -19.05 -18.48 4.33
C ALA A 615 -18.45 -17.13 4.80
N ALA A 616 -17.14 -16.99 4.73
CA ALA A 616 -16.45 -15.73 5.06
C ALA A 616 -16.70 -14.64 4.01
N VAL A 617 -16.71 -14.98 2.71
CA VAL A 617 -17.06 -14.05 1.62
C VAL A 617 -18.48 -13.54 1.75
N THR A 618 -19.42 -14.41 2.11
CA THR A 618 -20.80 -14.00 2.35
C THR A 618 -20.89 -12.95 3.45
N VAL A 619 -20.19 -13.15 4.57
CA VAL A 619 -20.14 -12.18 5.66
C VAL A 619 -19.56 -10.85 5.17
N MET A 620 -18.53 -10.89 4.34
CA MET A 620 -17.95 -9.71 3.71
C MET A 620 -18.98 -8.94 2.86
N LEU A 621 -19.68 -9.62 1.96
CA LEU A 621 -20.68 -9.01 1.09
C LEU A 621 -21.83 -8.39 1.88
N VAL A 622 -22.35 -9.11 2.88
CA VAL A 622 -23.44 -8.63 3.75
C VAL A 622 -23.01 -7.42 4.56
N LEU A 623 -21.83 -7.46 5.20
CA LEU A 623 -21.32 -6.34 5.98
C LEU A 623 -21.02 -5.12 5.09
N CYS A 624 -20.51 -5.31 3.87
CA CYS A 624 -20.31 -4.24 2.90
C CYS A 624 -21.64 -3.59 2.48
N ALA A 625 -22.69 -4.39 2.25
CA ALA A 625 -24.01 -3.87 1.92
C ALA A 625 -24.62 -3.08 3.09
N MET A 626 -24.43 -3.54 4.33
CA MET A 626 -25.02 -2.92 5.52
C MET A 626 -24.25 -1.71 6.04
N ALA A 627 -22.93 -1.71 5.89
CA ALA A 627 -22.06 -0.64 6.35
C ALA A 627 -21.04 -0.26 5.26
N PRO A 628 -21.43 0.44 4.18
CA PRO A 628 -20.56 0.66 3.02
C PRO A 628 -19.20 1.31 3.30
N GLU A 629 -19.07 2.07 4.40
CA GLU A 629 -17.81 2.73 4.79
C GLU A 629 -16.90 1.85 5.67
N ARG A 630 -17.43 0.79 6.31
CA ARG A 630 -16.72 0.01 7.36
C ARG A 630 -16.81 -1.51 7.17
N GLY A 631 -17.80 -1.97 6.41
CA GLY A 631 -18.18 -3.36 6.25
C GLY A 631 -17.02 -4.23 5.79
N ALA A 632 -16.23 -3.70 4.86
CA ALA A 632 -15.04 -4.36 4.35
C ALA A 632 -14.03 -4.67 5.46
N ALA A 633 -13.79 -3.72 6.38
CA ALA A 633 -12.91 -3.95 7.52
C ALA A 633 -13.55 -4.87 8.56
N LEU A 634 -14.83 -4.67 8.89
CA LEU A 634 -15.56 -5.51 9.85
C LEU A 634 -15.62 -6.98 9.45
N ALA A 635 -15.58 -7.27 8.15
CA ALA A 635 -15.48 -8.63 7.64
C ALA A 635 -14.15 -9.31 7.98
N ALA A 636 -13.08 -8.56 8.23
CA ALA A 636 -11.83 -9.14 8.76
C ALA A 636 -12.00 -9.68 10.20
N LEU A 637 -13.11 -9.37 10.87
CA LEU A 637 -13.55 -10.01 12.12
C LEU A 637 -14.55 -11.14 11.87
N GLY A 638 -15.61 -10.85 11.12
CA GLY A 638 -16.69 -11.82 10.91
C GLY A 638 -16.28 -13.01 10.04
N GLY A 639 -15.37 -12.81 9.08
CA GLY A 639 -14.88 -13.85 8.17
C GLY A 639 -14.13 -14.98 8.89
N PRO A 640 -13.09 -14.67 9.70
CA PRO A 640 -12.42 -15.68 10.52
C PRO A 640 -13.35 -16.43 11.47
N VAL A 641 -14.37 -15.75 12.04
CA VAL A 641 -15.39 -16.39 12.88
C VAL A 641 -16.27 -17.35 12.07
N ALA A 642 -16.64 -16.99 10.84
CA ALA A 642 -17.39 -17.88 9.95
C ALA A 642 -16.58 -19.13 9.57
N ALA A 643 -15.32 -18.96 9.20
CA ALA A 643 -14.41 -20.07 8.90
C ALA A 643 -14.19 -20.96 10.13
N GLY A 644 -14.01 -20.36 11.31
CA GLY A 644 -13.92 -21.05 12.60
C GLY A 644 -15.18 -21.84 12.97
N GLY A 645 -16.37 -21.29 12.69
CA GLY A 645 -17.63 -22.01 12.88
C GLY A 645 -17.77 -23.22 11.97
N ALA A 646 -17.40 -23.09 10.70
CA ALA A 646 -17.36 -24.20 9.75
C ALA A 646 -16.37 -25.31 10.16
N LEU A 647 -15.21 -24.89 10.69
CA LEU A 647 -14.19 -25.76 11.29
C LEU A 647 -14.73 -26.58 12.46
N LEU A 648 -15.43 -25.94 13.39
CA LEU A 648 -16.03 -26.61 14.55
C LEU A 648 -17.08 -27.64 14.13
N ALA A 649 -17.86 -27.34 13.09
CA ALA A 649 -18.82 -28.29 12.53
C ALA A 649 -18.10 -29.51 11.92
N LEU A 650 -17.01 -29.29 11.16
CA LEU A 650 -16.20 -30.38 10.62
C LEU A 650 -15.61 -31.25 11.75
N ALA A 651 -15.07 -30.63 12.79
CA ALA A 651 -14.57 -31.32 13.98
C ALA A 651 -15.66 -32.18 14.66
N GLY A 652 -16.86 -31.61 14.81
CA GLY A 652 -18.03 -32.32 15.34
C GLY A 652 -18.43 -33.53 14.50
N ILE A 653 -18.49 -33.38 13.17
CA ILE A 653 -18.78 -34.49 12.24
C ILE A 653 -17.75 -35.61 12.40
N SER A 654 -16.45 -35.28 12.43
CA SER A 654 -15.39 -36.27 12.61
C SER A 654 -15.51 -37.00 13.95
N THR A 655 -15.80 -36.26 15.02
CA THR A 655 -15.91 -36.82 16.38
C THR A 655 -17.10 -37.79 16.49
N VAL A 656 -18.26 -37.43 15.94
CA VAL A 656 -19.44 -38.31 15.88
C VAL A 656 -19.17 -39.60 15.10
N GLN A 657 -18.22 -39.58 14.17
CA GLN A 657 -17.79 -40.74 13.39
C GLN A 657 -16.70 -41.57 14.06
N GLY A 658 -16.35 -41.28 15.33
CA GLY A 658 -15.29 -41.99 16.05
C GLY A 658 -13.88 -41.63 15.57
N LEU A 659 -13.72 -40.59 14.75
CA LEU A 659 -12.44 -40.05 14.30
C LEU A 659 -12.15 -38.79 15.10
N PRO A 660 -11.47 -38.86 16.27
CA PRO A 660 -11.14 -37.66 17.02
C PRO A 660 -10.34 -36.73 16.08
N PRO A 661 -10.81 -35.49 15.84
CA PRO A 661 -10.08 -34.57 14.99
C PRO A 661 -8.76 -34.26 15.68
N GLY A 662 -7.68 -34.86 15.19
CA GLY A 662 -6.35 -34.55 15.68
C GLY A 662 -6.12 -33.03 15.61
N PRO A 663 -5.44 -32.42 16.60
CA PRO A 663 -5.16 -30.98 16.60
C PRO A 663 -4.46 -30.53 15.31
N ASP A 664 -3.67 -31.41 14.70
CA ASP A 664 -2.99 -31.17 13.42
C ASP A 664 -3.95 -31.03 12.24
N ALA A 665 -5.04 -31.82 12.19
CA ALA A 665 -6.04 -31.74 11.13
C ALA A 665 -6.82 -30.42 11.19
N LEU A 666 -7.19 -29.99 12.41
CA LEU A 666 -7.85 -28.69 12.63
C LEU A 666 -6.91 -27.53 12.31
N ALA A 667 -5.64 -27.62 12.73
CA ALA A 667 -4.63 -26.64 12.40
C ALA A 667 -4.41 -26.55 10.88
N HIS A 668 -4.34 -27.68 10.19
CA HIS A 668 -4.17 -27.72 8.73
C HIS A 668 -5.38 -27.11 8.00
N PHE A 669 -6.61 -27.46 8.38
CA PHE A 669 -7.80 -26.87 7.77
C PHE A 669 -7.89 -25.35 8.02
N GLY A 670 -7.59 -24.90 9.25
CA GLY A 670 -7.56 -23.46 9.56
C GLY A 670 -6.51 -22.70 8.76
N LYS A 671 -5.34 -23.31 8.56
CA LYS A 671 -4.25 -22.81 7.72
C LYS A 671 -4.63 -22.65 6.25
N LEU A 672 -5.60 -23.40 5.73
CA LEU A 672 -6.08 -23.28 4.35
C LEU A 672 -7.27 -22.30 4.23
N SER A 673 -8.28 -22.48 5.07
CA SER A 673 -9.55 -21.75 4.98
C SER A 673 -9.42 -20.26 5.30
N LEU A 674 -8.59 -19.87 6.28
CA LEU A 674 -8.45 -18.47 6.69
C LEU A 674 -7.74 -17.62 5.61
N PRO A 675 -6.58 -18.03 5.07
CA PRO A 675 -5.97 -17.34 3.93
C PRO A 675 -6.87 -17.26 2.69
N LEU A 676 -7.55 -18.37 2.34
CA LEU A 676 -8.47 -18.39 1.20
C LEU A 676 -9.62 -17.40 1.39
N ALA A 677 -10.21 -17.36 2.59
CA ALA A 677 -11.21 -16.35 2.95
C ALA A 677 -10.68 -14.92 2.81
N ALA A 678 -9.43 -14.65 3.21
CA ALA A 678 -8.82 -13.32 3.08
C ALA A 678 -8.61 -12.93 1.60
N VAL A 679 -8.15 -13.85 0.76
CA VAL A 679 -7.99 -13.66 -0.71
C VAL A 679 -9.34 -13.31 -1.34
N LEU A 680 -10.36 -14.14 -1.08
CA LEU A 680 -11.68 -13.93 -1.67
C LEU A 680 -12.34 -12.66 -1.12
N ALA A 681 -12.08 -12.29 0.14
CA ALA A 681 -12.54 -11.03 0.70
C ALA A 681 -11.89 -9.82 0.01
N MET A 682 -10.59 -9.88 -0.34
CA MET A 682 -9.95 -8.84 -1.14
C MET A 682 -10.61 -8.70 -2.52
N LEU A 683 -10.86 -9.81 -3.21
CA LEU A 683 -11.56 -9.80 -4.51
C LEU A 683 -13.01 -9.29 -4.39
N ALA A 684 -13.73 -9.69 -3.34
CA ALA A 684 -15.08 -9.21 -3.07
C ALA A 684 -15.09 -7.71 -2.71
N ALA A 685 -14.06 -7.18 -2.05
CA ALA A 685 -13.94 -5.75 -1.78
C ALA A 685 -13.85 -4.92 -3.07
N THR A 686 -13.30 -5.48 -4.15
CA THR A 686 -13.23 -4.83 -5.46
C THR A 686 -14.60 -4.61 -6.08
N SER A 687 -15.51 -5.58 -5.96
CA SER A 687 -16.88 -5.43 -6.47
C SER A 687 -17.66 -4.33 -5.72
N ALA A 688 -17.32 -4.07 -4.46
CA ALA A 688 -17.92 -2.98 -3.69
C ALA A 688 -17.66 -1.58 -4.29
N VAL A 689 -16.55 -1.41 -5.04
CA VAL A 689 -16.26 -0.17 -5.79
C VAL A 689 -17.20 -0.04 -6.99
N ALA A 690 -17.48 -1.14 -7.68
CA ALA A 690 -18.33 -1.19 -8.88
C ALA A 690 -19.83 -1.06 -8.57
N LEU A 691 -20.27 -1.36 -7.34
CA LEU A 691 -21.67 -1.23 -6.96
C LEU A 691 -22.18 0.20 -7.20
N PRO A 692 -23.23 0.39 -8.03
CA PRO A 692 -23.68 1.70 -8.48
C PRO A 692 -23.91 2.69 -7.34
N ALA A 693 -23.51 3.95 -7.54
CA ALA A 693 -23.79 5.03 -6.58
C ALA A 693 -25.30 5.14 -6.26
N ALA A 694 -26.18 4.74 -7.19
CA ALA A 694 -27.62 4.65 -7.00
C ALA A 694 -28.03 3.68 -5.88
N TRP A 695 -27.37 2.52 -5.75
CA TRP A 695 -27.59 1.58 -4.65
C TRP A 695 -27.20 2.20 -3.30
N ARG A 696 -26.10 2.98 -3.28
CA ARG A 696 -25.64 3.72 -2.08
C ARG A 696 -26.46 4.97 -1.76
N ALA A 697 -27.23 5.48 -2.73
CA ALA A 697 -28.11 6.62 -2.56
C ALA A 697 -29.47 6.21 -2.01
N ARG A 698 -29.98 5.03 -2.41
CA ARG A 698 -31.28 4.47 -1.99
C ARG A 698 -31.27 3.82 -0.60
N SER A 699 -30.11 3.54 -0.01
CA SER A 699 -30.03 3.11 1.39
C SER A 699 -30.73 4.17 2.28
N PRO A 700 -31.73 3.81 3.10
CA PRO A 700 -32.66 4.76 3.73
C PRO A 700 -31.95 5.65 4.75
N ARG A 701 -31.40 6.77 4.29
CA ARG A 701 -30.75 7.80 5.13
C ARG A 701 -31.72 8.44 6.11
N ALA A 702 -33.01 8.45 5.78
CA ALA A 702 -34.08 8.99 6.62
C ALA A 702 -34.41 8.10 7.84
N ALA A 703 -34.20 6.77 7.76
CA ALA A 703 -34.49 5.85 8.86
C ALA A 703 -33.39 5.76 9.93
N LEU A 704 -32.24 6.40 9.70
CA LEU A 704 -31.05 6.38 10.56
C LEU A 704 -30.93 7.61 11.47
N ALA A 705 -31.64 8.70 11.15
CA ALA A 705 -31.61 9.94 11.91
C ALA A 705 -32.55 9.92 13.15
N GLY A 706 -33.52 9.01 13.20
CA GLY A 706 -34.44 8.85 14.33
C GLY A 706 -34.08 7.69 15.27
N GLY A 707 -33.64 8.01 16.49
CA GLY A 707 -33.77 7.14 17.69
C GLY A 707 -32.71 6.03 17.89
N GLY A 708 -31.84 6.23 18.88
CA GLY A 708 -30.72 5.34 19.25
C GLY A 708 -31.08 4.04 19.99
N HIS A 709 -32.13 3.31 19.59
CA HIS A 709 -32.56 2.06 20.25
C HIS A 709 -32.79 0.85 19.33
N ARG A 710 -32.50 0.92 18.02
CA ARG A 710 -32.73 -0.19 17.07
C ARG A 710 -31.47 -0.99 16.71
N ASP A 711 -30.56 -1.17 17.66
CA ASP A 711 -29.28 -1.87 17.49
C ASP A 711 -29.40 -3.41 17.32
N PRO A 712 -30.21 -4.16 18.10
CA PRO A 712 -30.28 -5.62 17.95
C PRO A 712 -30.95 -6.07 16.64
N VAL A 713 -31.91 -5.29 16.14
CA VAL A 713 -32.63 -5.59 14.88
C VAL A 713 -31.67 -5.60 13.67
N ARG A 714 -30.63 -4.74 13.69
CA ARG A 714 -29.64 -4.71 12.61
C ARG A 714 -28.71 -5.91 12.65
N ALA A 715 -28.20 -6.27 13.82
CA ALA A 715 -27.38 -7.47 13.98
C ALA A 715 -28.15 -8.72 13.56
N GLY A 716 -29.42 -8.84 13.96
CA GLY A 716 -30.30 -9.94 13.56
C GLY A 716 -30.50 -10.02 12.04
N ARG A 717 -30.79 -8.90 11.36
CA ARG A 717 -30.92 -8.89 9.89
C ARG A 717 -29.62 -9.26 9.18
N ALA A 718 -28.47 -8.78 9.67
CA ALA A 718 -27.17 -9.14 9.12
C ALA A 718 -26.94 -10.66 9.18
N ALA A 719 -27.19 -11.24 10.36
CA ALA A 719 -27.01 -12.66 10.60
C ALA A 719 -27.92 -13.51 9.70
N VAL A 720 -29.20 -13.16 9.57
CA VAL A 720 -30.16 -13.89 8.73
C VAL A 720 -29.77 -13.84 7.25
N VAL A 721 -29.45 -12.65 6.72
CA VAL A 721 -29.06 -12.51 5.30
C VAL A 721 -27.75 -13.24 5.03
N ALA A 722 -26.78 -13.18 5.95
CA ALA A 722 -25.51 -13.90 5.82
C ALA A 722 -25.74 -15.42 5.84
N ALA A 723 -26.51 -15.94 6.79
CA ALA A 723 -26.82 -17.36 6.85
C ALA A 723 -27.51 -17.85 5.56
N ALA A 724 -28.57 -17.16 5.10
CA ALA A 724 -29.30 -17.54 3.89
C ALA A 724 -28.41 -17.52 2.63
N SER A 725 -27.58 -16.48 2.48
CA SER A 725 -26.66 -16.36 1.35
C SER A 725 -25.57 -17.45 1.39
N THR A 726 -25.08 -17.81 2.59
CA THR A 726 -24.11 -18.89 2.76
C THR A 726 -24.71 -20.24 2.40
N VAL A 727 -25.95 -20.53 2.79
CA VAL A 727 -26.63 -21.78 2.37
C VAL A 727 -26.69 -21.89 0.85
N LEU A 728 -27.03 -20.82 0.14
CA LEU A 728 -27.10 -20.80 -1.32
C LEU A 728 -25.73 -21.05 -1.96
N ILE A 729 -24.69 -20.30 -1.56
CA ILE A 729 -23.35 -20.39 -2.16
C ILE A 729 -22.64 -21.69 -1.76
N ALA A 730 -22.73 -22.11 -0.50
CA ALA A 730 -22.15 -23.36 -0.04
C ALA A 730 -22.87 -24.58 -0.65
N GLY A 731 -24.19 -24.49 -0.83
CA GLY A 731 -24.98 -25.53 -1.47
C GLY A 731 -24.59 -25.75 -2.94
N THR A 732 -24.32 -24.68 -3.69
CA THR A 732 -23.86 -24.80 -5.09
C THR A 732 -22.45 -25.40 -5.18
N ILE A 733 -21.54 -24.98 -4.29
CA ILE A 733 -20.20 -25.56 -4.16
C ILE A 733 -20.29 -27.06 -3.83
N ALA A 734 -21.11 -27.42 -2.85
CA ALA A 734 -21.31 -28.81 -2.46
C ALA A 734 -21.88 -29.66 -3.60
N ALA A 735 -22.75 -29.09 -4.45
CA ALA A 735 -23.35 -29.79 -5.58
C ALA A 735 -22.37 -30.08 -6.74
N ARG A 736 -21.24 -29.35 -6.85
CA ARG A 736 -20.31 -29.45 -7.99
C ARG A 736 -18.83 -29.59 -7.56
N PRO A 737 -18.49 -30.62 -6.76
CA PRO A 737 -17.12 -30.78 -6.23
C PRO A 737 -16.10 -31.06 -7.33
N ALA A 738 -16.50 -31.78 -8.40
CA ALA A 738 -15.60 -32.19 -9.47
C ALA A 738 -15.08 -31.00 -10.30
N GLU A 739 -15.81 -29.88 -10.34
CA GLU A 739 -15.37 -28.66 -11.03
C GLU A 739 -14.33 -27.86 -10.21
N LEU A 740 -14.20 -28.15 -8.90
CA LEU A 740 -13.39 -27.35 -7.97
C LEU A 740 -12.09 -28.06 -7.55
N ILE A 741 -11.94 -29.35 -7.85
CA ILE A 741 -10.79 -30.15 -7.44
C ILE A 741 -10.08 -30.69 -8.69
N PRO A 742 -8.84 -30.24 -8.92
CA PRO A 742 -8.04 -30.69 -10.05
C PRO A 742 -7.85 -32.20 -10.08
N PRO A 743 -8.05 -32.87 -11.23
CA PRO A 743 -7.82 -34.30 -11.40
C PRO A 743 -6.41 -34.73 -10.97
N VAL A 744 -5.41 -33.86 -11.15
CA VAL A 744 -4.00 -34.13 -10.80
C VAL A 744 -3.78 -34.45 -9.31
N LEU A 745 -4.60 -33.91 -8.41
CA LEU A 745 -4.51 -34.22 -6.98
C LEU A 745 -5.04 -35.62 -6.68
N LEU A 746 -5.94 -36.15 -7.50
CA LEU A 746 -6.54 -37.47 -7.33
C LEU A 746 -5.58 -38.56 -7.85
N THR A 747 -4.92 -38.32 -8.98
CA THR A 747 -3.99 -39.28 -9.59
C THR A 747 -2.70 -39.46 -8.79
N ALA A 748 -2.12 -38.37 -8.27
CA ALA A 748 -0.87 -38.43 -7.49
C ALA A 748 -0.97 -39.26 -6.22
N GLN A 749 -2.18 -39.47 -5.69
CA GLN A 749 -2.43 -40.21 -4.47
C GLN A 749 -2.85 -41.66 -4.74
N ALA A 750 -3.49 -41.94 -5.89
CA ALA A 750 -3.81 -43.30 -6.33
C ALA A 750 -2.54 -44.12 -6.63
N ASP A 751 -1.50 -43.48 -7.17
CA ASP A 751 -0.23 -44.13 -7.51
C ASP A 751 0.62 -44.53 -6.29
N GLN A 752 0.30 -44.08 -5.07
CA GLN A 752 1.10 -44.42 -3.89
C GLN A 752 0.86 -45.85 -3.36
N GLY A 753 -0.13 -46.58 -3.87
CA GLY A 753 -0.46 -47.94 -3.43
C GLY A 753 -0.86 -48.03 -1.94
N PRO A 754 -1.52 -49.11 -1.51
CA PRO A 754 -1.65 -49.37 -0.08
C PRO A 754 -0.23 -49.55 0.51
N PRO A 755 0.07 -49.00 1.70
CA PRO A 755 1.34 -49.25 2.36
C PRO A 755 1.47 -50.76 2.55
N THR A 756 2.36 -51.39 1.79
CA THR A 756 2.65 -52.81 1.98
C THR A 756 3.29 -52.98 3.36
N ASP A 757 2.73 -53.85 4.21
CA ASP A 757 3.14 -54.15 5.59
C ASP A 757 4.59 -54.67 5.77
N ALA A 758 5.44 -54.51 4.77
CA ALA A 758 6.86 -54.84 4.85
C ALA A 758 7.59 -53.75 5.65
N GLY A 759 7.75 -54.01 6.96
CA GLY A 759 8.51 -53.19 7.88
C GLY A 759 9.90 -52.83 7.32
N THR A 760 10.04 -51.60 6.84
CA THR A 760 11.35 -51.00 6.53
C THR A 760 11.19 -49.49 6.50
N THR A 761 12.02 -48.83 7.31
CA THR A 761 12.32 -47.40 7.32
C THR A 761 11.92 -46.65 6.04
N ALA A 762 10.80 -45.93 6.08
CA ALA A 762 10.43 -44.96 5.06
C ALA A 762 11.44 -43.80 5.10
N VAL A 763 12.53 -43.95 4.35
CA VAL A 763 13.43 -42.84 4.03
C VAL A 763 12.63 -41.89 3.15
N HIS A 764 12.18 -40.78 3.73
CA HIS A 764 11.53 -39.69 3.01
C HIS A 764 12.34 -39.37 1.74
N PRO A 765 11.79 -39.51 0.52
CA PRO A 765 12.52 -39.26 -0.73
C PRO A 765 13.04 -37.81 -0.86
N PHE A 766 12.51 -36.89 -0.05
CA PHE A 766 13.02 -35.52 0.07
C PHE A 766 14.40 -35.41 0.73
N ARG A 767 14.83 -36.38 1.55
CA ARG A 767 16.13 -36.33 2.23
C ARG A 767 17.30 -36.75 1.34
N GLN A 768 17.06 -37.59 0.32
CA GLN A 768 18.11 -38.07 -0.59
C GLN A 768 18.40 -37.09 -1.74
N ALA A 769 17.50 -36.16 -2.06
CA ALA A 769 17.73 -35.15 -3.08
C ALA A 769 18.58 -33.95 -2.60
N GLY A 770 18.98 -33.90 -1.32
CA GLY A 770 19.70 -32.75 -0.76
C GLY A 770 18.89 -31.45 -0.71
N VAL A 771 17.60 -31.49 -1.04
CA VAL A 771 16.69 -30.34 -1.02
C VAL A 771 15.94 -30.35 0.30
N SER A 772 16.47 -29.60 1.28
CA SER A 772 15.73 -29.28 2.50
C SER A 772 14.64 -28.23 2.17
N PRO A 773 13.42 -28.32 2.74
CA PRO A 773 12.41 -27.27 2.60
C PRO A 773 12.86 -25.92 3.18
#